data_AF-A2EQ01-F1
#
_entry.id   AF-A2EQ01-F1
#
_cell.length_a   1.000
_cell.length_b   1.000
_cell.length_c   1.000
_cell.angle_alpha   90.00
_cell.angle_beta   90.00
_cell.angle_gamma   90.00
#
_symmetry.space_group_name_H-M   'P 1'
#
loop_
_entity.id
_entity.type
_entity.pdbx_description
1 polymer ?
#
loop_
_entity_poly.entity_id
_entity_poly.type
_entity_poly.pdbx_seq_one_letter_code
_entity_poly.pdbx_strand_id
1 'polypeptide(L)'
;MLQLVQQISKSDKSFDFNIQFLFIGGEEYGLEGSTAYVANFTMQGHILNMEVIATGRPLVMTTKAFNSKSVVRAWSKVKGAIGFTYFNDLAKTNLIKSTSDLRTYEKLGVTGAELVYTGNPSHYHTHLDLLENRDDIKYHGNLLTNFLNEFKVYEKEDNKILVGVSPFVAVISLKWAQALLIIMMILTIVAMIPHFSLRDLLIGLFIICSLIISIIIYYIYMFICWKANPVSYGSMPTAAAILLPLIFYLTNSFVVSFFNISENSILMTRCLLDVIFGFIVIKLDLCTLVIFWIGSTLAISFVSNDFCHRGIKFFLELMFLIPSIFVYTLLFRAVCGYTVHMRNLMGEIAPFSVSFLFAVKFFYSYLSFTIVPKGSNEEDLEAELDNIAKDHDKDVENPEKENDNENQENDNENLDEKSDKNEEKSNKSNHDEPKEPICNCGLNKDMILYRLFFLIIPICIVIYFCVTDPPYNTTYKVKGWFGQYIYENLTSEVYFMPENGKNPIKTLQKNVQINGLQFDEKFSVGLFDKEALYVKHDNVSLPNFIAKWPDYNLTQNSDGFDLSIPNNDQKADILYIFGKCEESHCIKSISGFDNVSYFTDYSVLFKYSPFSAPFNISVKSTGKVRFEIDFMWFEKSDLLKEFESKFPLYVIDFDKSYRVGGTILSKKLNF
;
A
#
# COMPACT_ATOMS: atom_id res chain seq x y z
N MET A 1 -10.45 28.43 2.23
CA MET A 1 -10.58 29.53 1.25
C MET A 1 -11.14 30.81 1.85
N LEU A 2 -12.34 30.83 2.45
CA LEU A 2 -12.92 32.08 2.98
C LEU A 2 -12.05 32.81 4.01
N GLN A 3 -11.35 32.06 4.88
CA GLN A 3 -10.36 32.62 5.79
C GLN A 3 -9.22 33.35 5.05
N LEU A 4 -8.76 32.79 3.92
CA LEU A 4 -7.72 33.38 3.08
C LEU A 4 -8.22 34.67 2.40
N VAL A 5 -9.45 34.66 1.88
CA VAL A 5 -10.12 35.87 1.35
C VAL A 5 -10.14 36.97 2.41
N GLN A 6 -10.54 36.63 3.64
CA GLN A 6 -10.57 37.58 4.76
C GLN A 6 -9.18 38.10 5.14
N GLN A 7 -8.15 37.24 5.10
CA GLN A 7 -6.78 37.63 5.42
C GLN A 7 -6.19 38.56 4.35
N ILE A 8 -6.44 38.28 3.07
CA ILE A 8 -6.01 39.12 1.94
C ILE A 8 -6.74 40.47 1.96
N SER A 9 -8.05 40.49 2.18
CA SER A 9 -8.83 41.74 2.16
C SER A 9 -8.48 42.71 3.29
N LYS A 10 -7.90 42.20 4.38
CA LYS A 10 -7.39 43.00 5.51
C LYS A 10 -5.91 43.36 5.38
N SER A 11 -5.24 42.84 4.37
CA SER A 11 -3.82 43.05 4.15
C SER A 11 -3.61 44.22 3.19
N ASP A 12 -2.69 45.14 3.51
CA ASP A 12 -2.28 46.23 2.62
C ASP A 12 -1.36 45.76 1.48
N LYS A 13 -1.10 44.44 1.41
CA LYS A 13 -0.21 43.85 0.41
C LYS A 13 -0.89 43.74 -0.96
N SER A 14 -0.28 44.35 -1.97
CA SER A 14 -0.59 44.10 -3.38
C SER A 14 0.11 42.84 -3.88
N PHE A 15 -0.54 42.10 -4.78
CA PHE A 15 0.04 40.97 -5.50
C PHE A 15 0.24 41.33 -6.96
N ASP A 16 1.34 40.89 -7.57
CA ASP A 16 1.67 41.14 -8.99
C ASP A 16 0.88 40.22 -9.94
N PHE A 17 -0.14 39.52 -9.43
CA PHE A 17 -0.94 38.54 -10.13
C PHE A 17 -2.39 38.57 -9.65
N ASN A 18 -3.31 38.19 -10.53
CA ASN A 18 -4.72 38.06 -10.19
C ASN A 18 -4.97 36.78 -9.40
N ILE A 19 -5.77 36.88 -8.34
CA ILE A 19 -6.18 35.74 -7.52
C ILE A 19 -7.65 35.47 -7.80
N GLN A 20 -7.96 34.27 -8.31
CA GLN A 20 -9.33 33.80 -8.49
C GLN A 20 -9.64 32.72 -7.45
N PHE A 21 -10.75 32.89 -6.73
CA PHE A 21 -11.28 31.87 -5.83
C PHE A 21 -12.35 31.07 -6.58
N LEU A 22 -12.12 29.77 -6.73
CA LEU A 22 -13.05 28.85 -7.39
C LEU A 22 -13.70 27.96 -6.33
N PHE A 23 -15.02 28.04 -6.22
CA PHE A 23 -15.83 27.14 -5.40
C PHE A 23 -16.65 26.30 -6.37
N ILE A 24 -16.23 25.07 -6.56
CA ILE A 24 -16.75 24.19 -7.58
C ILE A 24 -17.61 23.13 -6.88
N GLY A 25 -18.84 22.96 -7.34
CA GLY A 25 -19.71 21.87 -6.89
C GLY A 25 -19.52 20.63 -7.75
N GLY A 26 -19.99 19.48 -7.29
CA GLY A 26 -20.03 18.29 -8.14
C GLY A 26 -18.71 17.52 -8.30
N GLU A 27 -17.66 17.82 -7.51
CA GLU A 27 -16.41 17.04 -7.50
C GLU A 27 -16.71 15.56 -7.19
N GLU A 28 -17.41 15.35 -6.07
CA GLU A 28 -17.79 14.02 -5.61
C GLU A 28 -18.75 13.32 -6.56
N TYR A 29 -19.25 14.09 -7.55
CA TYR A 29 -20.12 13.64 -8.60
C TYR A 29 -19.42 13.30 -9.92
N GLY A 30 -18.12 13.04 -9.86
CA GLY A 30 -17.33 12.72 -11.05
C GLY A 30 -16.75 13.97 -11.71
N LEU A 31 -16.34 14.95 -10.90
CA LEU A 31 -15.69 16.18 -11.34
C LEU A 31 -16.60 17.04 -12.23
N GLU A 32 -17.92 17.00 -12.04
CA GLU A 32 -18.89 17.65 -12.93
C GLU A 32 -18.66 19.15 -13.00
N GLY A 33 -18.48 19.83 -11.86
CA GLY A 33 -18.30 21.27 -11.86
C GLY A 33 -16.98 21.72 -12.45
N SER A 34 -15.87 21.01 -12.20
CA SER A 34 -14.58 21.40 -12.80
C SER A 34 -14.62 21.12 -14.30
N THR A 35 -15.25 20.02 -14.73
CA THR A 35 -15.46 19.67 -16.14
C THR A 35 -16.31 20.72 -16.85
N ALA A 36 -17.43 21.11 -16.27
CA ALA A 36 -18.30 22.17 -16.80
C ALA A 36 -17.57 23.52 -16.83
N TYR A 37 -16.78 23.84 -15.81
CA TYR A 37 -16.00 25.07 -15.78
C TYR A 37 -14.99 25.10 -16.92
N VAL A 38 -14.18 24.06 -17.09
CA VAL A 38 -13.16 24.03 -18.15
C VAL A 38 -13.73 23.95 -19.56
N ALA A 39 -14.95 23.42 -19.73
CA ALA A 39 -15.65 23.41 -21.01
C ALA A 39 -16.11 24.82 -21.44
N ASN A 40 -16.43 25.69 -20.48
CA ASN A 40 -17.00 27.01 -20.74
C ASN A 40 -15.98 28.16 -20.62
N PHE A 41 -14.85 27.94 -19.93
CA PHE A 41 -13.87 28.98 -19.67
C PHE A 41 -12.45 28.55 -20.07
N THR A 42 -11.77 29.40 -20.83
CA THR A 42 -10.33 29.23 -21.07
C THR A 42 -9.56 29.64 -19.82
N MET A 43 -8.88 28.67 -19.21
CA MET A 43 -8.00 28.94 -18.07
C MET A 43 -6.54 29.03 -18.52
N GLN A 44 -5.90 30.13 -18.16
CA GLN A 44 -4.45 30.30 -18.28
C GLN A 44 -3.89 30.67 -16.89
N GLY A 45 -2.79 30.06 -16.49
CA GLY A 45 -2.13 30.34 -15.22
C GLY A 45 -1.84 29.10 -14.38
N HIS A 46 -1.98 29.25 -13.07
CA HIS A 46 -1.66 28.22 -12.08
C HIS A 46 -2.87 27.89 -11.20
N ILE A 47 -3.05 26.63 -10.86
CA ILE A 47 -4.07 26.18 -9.92
C ILE A 47 -3.46 25.61 -8.64
N LEU A 48 -4.05 25.95 -7.50
CA LEU A 48 -3.80 25.29 -6.24
C LEU A 48 -5.10 24.64 -5.78
N ASN A 49 -5.26 23.35 -6.08
CA ASN A 49 -6.41 22.58 -5.62
C ASN A 49 -6.27 22.30 -4.12
N MET A 50 -7.37 22.33 -3.38
CA MET A 50 -7.39 21.94 -1.98
C MET A 50 -8.39 20.81 -1.79
N GLU A 51 -7.88 19.67 -1.37
CA GLU A 51 -8.65 18.43 -1.26
C GLU A 51 -8.65 17.94 0.19
N VAL A 52 -9.76 17.34 0.61
CA VAL A 52 -9.88 16.72 1.93
C VAL A 52 -9.92 15.22 1.73
N ILE A 53 -8.87 14.52 2.15
CA ILE A 53 -8.94 13.05 2.24
C ILE A 53 -9.02 12.60 3.71
N ALA A 54 -8.91 13.55 4.65
CA ALA A 54 -9.07 13.37 6.07
C ALA A 54 -9.22 14.71 6.80
N THR A 55 -9.95 14.75 7.91
CA THR A 55 -10.11 15.97 8.70
C THR A 55 -8.87 16.27 9.56
N GLY A 56 -8.53 17.56 9.69
CA GLY A 56 -7.46 18.04 10.57
C GLY A 56 -6.09 18.19 9.92
N ARG A 57 -5.03 18.12 10.74
CA ARG A 57 -3.62 18.29 10.33
C ARG A 57 -2.95 16.95 9.98
N PRO A 58 -1.88 16.96 9.17
CA PRO A 58 -1.31 18.10 8.46
C PRO A 58 -1.92 18.34 7.07
N LEU A 59 -1.74 19.57 6.56
CA LEU A 59 -1.95 19.94 5.16
C LEU A 59 -0.65 19.70 4.37
N VAL A 60 -0.71 18.84 3.36
CA VAL A 60 0.46 18.32 2.64
C VAL A 60 0.30 18.54 1.14
N MET A 61 1.36 18.98 0.46
CA MET A 61 1.39 18.94 -1.00
C MET A 61 1.77 17.53 -1.46
N THR A 62 0.78 16.77 -1.93
CA THR A 62 0.95 15.38 -2.37
C THR A 62 1.04 15.25 -3.88
N THR A 63 0.36 16.13 -4.60
CA THR A 63 0.18 16.03 -6.06
C THR A 63 0.60 17.34 -6.72
N LYS A 64 1.20 17.25 -7.90
CA LYS A 64 1.49 18.40 -8.78
C LYS A 64 1.10 18.10 -10.22
N ALA A 65 0.60 19.09 -10.93
CA ALA A 65 0.48 19.00 -12.38
C ALA A 65 1.86 19.07 -13.04
N PHE A 66 1.95 18.71 -14.32
CA PHE A 66 3.16 18.89 -15.11
C PHE A 66 3.59 20.38 -15.16
N ASN A 67 4.89 20.63 -15.15
CA ASN A 67 5.52 21.96 -15.19
C ASN A 67 5.01 22.93 -14.11
N SER A 68 5.02 22.53 -12.84
CA SER A 68 4.44 23.34 -11.74
C SER A 68 5.48 23.99 -10.82
N LYS A 69 6.54 24.56 -11.41
CA LYS A 69 7.67 25.17 -10.69
C LYS A 69 7.22 26.30 -9.77
N SER A 70 6.36 27.20 -10.27
CA SER A 70 5.91 28.37 -9.49
C SER A 70 5.25 27.95 -8.18
N VAL A 71 4.28 27.04 -8.27
CA VAL A 71 3.53 26.54 -7.10
C VAL A 71 4.43 25.74 -6.15
N VAL A 72 5.26 24.83 -6.68
CA VAL A 72 6.14 23.99 -5.86
C VAL A 72 7.16 24.82 -5.09
N ARG A 73 7.79 25.83 -5.73
CA ARG A 73 8.77 26.72 -5.08
C ARG A 73 8.15 27.66 -4.06
N ALA A 74 6.91 28.09 -4.27
CA ALA A 74 6.22 28.91 -3.29
C ALA A 74 5.93 28.09 -2.03
N TRP A 75 5.36 26.88 -2.19
CA TRP A 75 5.05 26.00 -1.07
C TRP A 75 6.29 25.57 -0.28
N SER A 76 7.42 25.31 -0.95
CA SER A 76 8.66 24.92 -0.27
C SER A 76 9.16 25.97 0.75
N LYS A 77 8.84 27.25 0.53
CA LYS A 77 9.27 28.34 1.42
C LYS A 77 8.32 28.61 2.59
N VAL A 78 7.14 28.01 2.58
CA VAL A 78 6.16 28.16 3.67
C VAL A 78 6.66 27.37 4.88
N LYS A 79 6.97 28.05 5.99
CA LYS A 79 7.45 27.41 7.22
C LYS A 79 6.48 26.33 7.72
N GLY A 80 7.00 25.13 7.96
CA GLY A 80 6.19 23.98 8.38
C GLY A 80 5.39 23.31 7.27
N ALA A 81 5.50 23.78 6.02
CA ALA A 81 4.91 23.09 4.88
C ALA A 81 5.55 21.73 4.68
N ILE A 82 4.69 20.75 4.41
CA ILE A 82 5.05 19.37 4.14
C ILE A 82 4.81 19.12 2.66
N GLY A 83 5.75 18.48 1.97
CA GLY A 83 5.64 18.24 0.54
C GLY A 83 6.30 16.95 0.10
N PHE A 84 5.53 16.08 -0.56
CA PHE A 84 5.98 14.82 -1.14
C PHE A 84 5.19 14.55 -2.43
N THR A 85 5.74 14.92 -3.57
CA THR A 85 5.01 14.84 -4.85
C THR A 85 4.90 13.42 -5.43
N TYR A 86 5.35 12.39 -4.69
CA TYR A 86 5.32 10.97 -5.10
C TYR A 86 3.91 10.40 -5.25
N PHE A 87 2.88 11.02 -4.66
CA PHE A 87 1.50 10.58 -4.83
C PHE A 87 1.03 10.66 -6.29
N ASN A 88 1.63 11.55 -7.10
CA ASN A 88 1.45 11.54 -8.55
C ASN A 88 1.78 10.19 -9.18
N ASP A 89 2.85 9.56 -8.72
CA ASP A 89 3.32 8.31 -9.28
C ASP A 89 2.37 7.18 -8.89
N LEU A 90 1.87 7.17 -7.65
CA LEU A 90 0.86 6.23 -7.18
C LEU A 90 -0.46 6.38 -7.94
N ALA A 91 -0.93 7.60 -8.16
CA ALA A 91 -2.15 7.86 -8.93
C ALA A 91 -2.06 7.31 -10.37
N LYS A 92 -0.88 7.42 -11.01
CA LYS A 92 -0.64 6.89 -12.36
C LYS A 92 -0.70 5.36 -12.45
N THR A 93 -0.52 4.64 -11.35
CA THR A 93 -0.59 3.17 -11.34
C THR A 93 -2.02 2.62 -11.40
N ASN A 94 -3.04 3.48 -11.33
CA ASN A 94 -4.45 3.10 -11.15
C ASN A 94 -4.74 2.31 -9.86
N LEU A 95 -3.77 2.18 -8.94
CA LEU A 95 -4.00 1.61 -7.61
C LEU A 95 -4.95 2.48 -6.78
N ILE A 96 -4.88 3.79 -6.98
CA ILE A 96 -5.79 4.78 -6.40
C ILE A 96 -6.65 5.31 -7.55
N LYS A 97 -7.93 4.93 -7.58
CA LYS A 97 -8.91 5.42 -8.58
C LYS A 97 -9.46 6.81 -8.26
N SER A 98 -9.00 7.44 -7.19
CA SER A 98 -9.37 8.80 -6.83
C SER A 98 -8.76 9.77 -7.84
N THR A 99 -9.62 10.52 -8.52
CA THR A 99 -9.25 11.67 -9.34
C THR A 99 -9.78 12.91 -8.66
N SER A 100 -9.01 13.99 -8.68
CA SER A 100 -9.45 15.28 -8.14
C SER A 100 -9.60 16.31 -9.25
N ASP A 101 -10.18 17.45 -8.90
CA ASP A 101 -10.37 18.58 -9.81
C ASP A 101 -9.06 19.01 -10.50
N LEU A 102 -7.90 18.90 -9.83
CA LEU A 102 -6.58 19.22 -10.40
C LEU A 102 -6.36 18.52 -11.77
N ARG A 103 -6.82 17.28 -11.93
CA ARG A 103 -6.62 16.50 -13.17
C ARG A 103 -7.43 17.06 -14.33
N THR A 104 -8.60 17.65 -14.07
CA THR A 104 -9.41 18.31 -15.10
C THR A 104 -8.66 19.52 -15.68
N TYR A 105 -8.02 20.31 -14.82
CA TYR A 105 -7.20 21.45 -15.23
C TYR A 105 -5.89 21.05 -15.91
N GLU A 106 -5.22 20.01 -15.42
CA GLU A 106 -3.98 19.52 -16.02
C GLU A 106 -4.17 19.06 -17.47
N LYS A 107 -5.34 18.47 -17.81
CA LYS A 107 -5.68 18.09 -19.20
C LYS A 107 -5.70 19.28 -20.16
N LEU A 108 -5.92 20.50 -19.66
CA LEU A 108 -5.84 21.74 -20.43
C LEU A 108 -4.45 22.40 -20.42
N GLY A 109 -3.44 21.73 -19.84
CA GLY A 109 -2.09 22.29 -19.69
C GLY A 109 -1.96 23.33 -18.58
N VAL A 110 -2.96 23.46 -17.70
CA VAL A 110 -2.85 24.30 -16.50
C VAL A 110 -1.86 23.66 -15.54
N THR A 111 -0.90 24.46 -15.07
CA THR A 111 0.11 24.00 -14.10
C THR A 111 -0.41 24.22 -12.68
N GLY A 112 0.08 23.50 -11.70
CA GLY A 112 -0.52 23.56 -10.37
C GLY A 112 -0.10 22.48 -9.39
N ALA A 113 -0.73 22.51 -8.23
CA ALA A 113 -0.58 21.47 -7.23
C ALA A 113 -1.86 21.24 -6.46
N GLU A 114 -1.87 20.15 -5.71
CA GLU A 114 -2.93 19.79 -4.78
C GLU A 114 -2.37 19.79 -3.37
N LEU A 115 -3.09 20.45 -2.48
CA LEU A 115 -2.88 20.37 -1.05
C LEU A 115 -3.96 19.45 -0.47
N VAL A 116 -3.52 18.44 0.25
CA VAL A 116 -4.39 17.43 0.86
C VAL A 116 -4.36 17.54 2.37
N TYR A 117 -5.53 17.55 3.01
CA TYR A 117 -5.64 17.29 4.45
C TYR A 117 -5.51 15.78 4.71
N THR A 118 -4.53 15.40 5.54
CA THR A 118 -4.11 13.99 5.71
C THR A 118 -4.35 13.41 7.10
N GLY A 119 -5.21 14.03 7.93
CA GLY A 119 -5.49 13.61 9.32
C GLY A 119 -6.08 12.19 9.50
N ASN A 120 -7.32 12.03 10.00
CA ASN A 120 -7.94 10.69 10.10
C ASN A 120 -8.74 10.29 8.83
N PRO A 121 -8.23 9.38 7.97
CA PRO A 121 -8.93 8.99 6.73
C PRO A 121 -10.18 8.13 6.96
N SER A 122 -10.42 7.64 8.18
CA SER A 122 -11.66 6.92 8.50
C SER A 122 -12.88 7.83 8.56
N HIS A 123 -12.69 9.15 8.75
CA HIS A 123 -13.78 10.13 8.85
C HIS A 123 -14.26 10.63 7.48
N TYR A 124 -13.41 10.60 6.46
CA TYR A 124 -13.71 11.05 5.10
C TYR A 124 -14.98 10.38 4.54
N HIS A 125 -15.89 11.12 3.89
CA HIS A 125 -17.15 10.60 3.34
C HIS A 125 -18.14 10.02 4.37
N THR A 126 -18.10 10.52 5.59
CA THR A 126 -18.99 10.04 6.66
C THR A 126 -19.59 11.23 7.41
N HIS A 127 -20.61 10.97 8.23
CA HIS A 127 -21.17 11.99 9.12
C HIS A 127 -20.16 12.55 10.16
N LEU A 128 -18.97 11.95 10.26
CA LEU A 128 -17.87 12.37 11.12
C LEU A 128 -16.83 13.22 10.39
N ASP A 129 -17.05 13.49 9.10
CA ASP A 129 -16.29 14.44 8.31
C ASP A 129 -16.60 15.88 8.77
N LEU A 130 -16.27 16.12 10.04
CA LEU A 130 -16.55 17.32 10.79
C LEU A 130 -15.25 17.99 11.14
N LEU A 131 -15.31 19.32 11.26
CA LEU A 131 -14.20 20.10 11.76
C LEU A 131 -13.99 19.81 13.25
N GLU A 132 -12.99 18.98 13.57
CA GLU A 132 -12.65 18.63 14.95
C GLU A 132 -12.09 19.83 15.73
N ASN A 133 -11.19 20.59 15.10
CA ASN A 133 -10.53 21.74 15.74
C ASN A 133 -10.60 22.99 14.85
N ARG A 134 -11.27 24.04 15.33
CA ARG A 134 -11.38 25.33 14.63
C ARG A 134 -10.03 26.02 14.43
N ASP A 135 -9.05 25.77 15.28
CA ASP A 135 -7.70 26.32 15.13
C ASP A 135 -7.00 25.80 13.88
N ASP A 136 -7.43 24.65 13.33
CA ASP A 136 -6.89 24.12 12.08
C ASP A 136 -7.23 25.02 10.90
N ILE A 137 -8.42 25.65 10.88
CA ILE A 137 -8.76 26.64 9.84
C ILE A 137 -7.79 27.81 9.88
N LYS A 138 -7.48 28.33 11.07
CA LYS A 138 -6.55 29.45 11.24
C LYS A 138 -5.13 29.05 10.84
N TYR A 139 -4.69 27.87 11.26
CA TYR A 139 -3.40 27.29 10.90
C TYR A 139 -3.24 27.16 9.37
N HIS A 140 -4.22 26.54 8.70
CA HIS A 140 -4.20 26.37 7.24
C HIS A 140 -4.32 27.70 6.49
N GLY A 141 -5.16 28.63 6.95
CA GLY A 141 -5.25 29.99 6.41
C GLY A 141 -3.90 30.72 6.45
N ASN A 142 -3.15 30.58 7.55
CA ASN A 142 -1.81 31.14 7.68
C ASN A 142 -0.81 30.49 6.71
N LEU A 143 -0.86 29.16 6.53
CA LEU A 143 -0.01 28.48 5.54
C LEU A 143 -0.30 29.00 4.12
N LEU A 144 -1.56 29.13 3.75
CA LEU A 144 -1.98 29.60 2.42
C LEU A 144 -1.66 31.08 2.20
N THR A 145 -1.79 31.91 3.23
CA THR A 145 -1.38 33.33 3.16
C THR A 145 0.13 33.43 2.94
N ASN A 146 0.91 32.63 3.66
CA ASN A 146 2.36 32.56 3.46
C ASN A 146 2.72 32.02 2.07
N PHE A 147 1.96 31.04 1.55
CA PHE A 147 2.14 30.56 0.19
C PHE A 147 1.96 31.69 -0.83
N LEU A 148 0.86 32.46 -0.74
CA LEU A 148 0.62 33.59 -1.64
C LEU A 148 1.71 34.66 -1.52
N ASN A 149 2.23 34.86 -0.30
CA ASN A 149 3.31 35.81 -0.07
C ASN A 149 4.61 35.41 -0.76
N GLU A 150 4.85 34.11 -0.92
CA GLU A 150 6.02 33.54 -1.57
C GLU A 150 5.83 33.23 -3.05
N PHE A 151 4.58 33.29 -3.53
CA PHE A 151 4.21 32.92 -4.89
C PHE A 151 4.77 33.93 -5.90
N LYS A 152 5.44 33.40 -6.92
CA LYS A 152 5.99 34.15 -8.05
C LYS A 152 5.80 33.32 -9.31
N VAL A 153 5.26 33.94 -10.35
CA VAL A 153 5.14 33.34 -11.67
C VAL A 153 6.50 33.33 -12.34
N TYR A 154 7.01 32.15 -12.67
CA TYR A 154 8.24 32.01 -13.45
C TYR A 154 7.90 31.93 -14.94
N GLU A 155 8.58 32.72 -15.77
CA GLU A 155 8.39 32.70 -17.24
C GLU A 155 8.55 31.30 -17.84
N LYS A 156 9.52 30.53 -17.32
CA LYS A 156 9.77 29.15 -17.70
C LYS A 156 9.41 28.22 -16.57
N GLU A 157 8.23 27.64 -16.71
CA GLU A 157 7.77 26.52 -15.90
C GLU A 157 8.55 25.24 -16.21
N ASP A 158 8.82 24.45 -15.17
CA ASP A 158 9.47 23.15 -15.30
C ASP A 158 8.98 22.17 -14.22
N ASN A 159 9.17 20.87 -14.46
CA ASN A 159 8.78 19.85 -13.50
C ASN A 159 9.70 19.87 -12.28
N LYS A 160 9.15 20.23 -11.12
CA LYS A 160 9.87 20.24 -9.83
C LYS A 160 9.32 19.20 -8.88
N ILE A 161 10.18 18.31 -8.40
CA ILE A 161 9.90 17.35 -7.33
C ILE A 161 10.05 18.08 -5.99
N LEU A 162 9.12 17.82 -5.07
CA LEU A 162 9.16 18.35 -3.71
C LEU A 162 9.26 17.20 -2.70
N VAL A 163 10.24 17.27 -1.80
CA VAL A 163 10.46 16.25 -0.75
C VAL A 163 10.93 16.94 0.52
N GLY A 164 10.17 16.81 1.61
CA GLY A 164 10.62 17.16 2.96
C GLY A 164 9.62 18.01 3.73
N VAL A 165 10.14 18.65 4.79
CA VAL A 165 9.39 19.55 5.68
C VAL A 165 10.15 20.86 5.77
N SER A 166 9.52 21.96 5.39
CA SER A 166 10.14 23.28 5.39
C SER A 166 10.61 23.70 6.80
N PRO A 167 11.85 24.20 6.98
CA PRO A 167 12.76 24.70 5.92
C PRO A 167 13.65 23.63 5.25
N PHE A 168 13.62 22.38 5.71
CA PHE A 168 14.42 21.27 5.18
C PHE A 168 13.70 20.56 4.04
N VAL A 169 13.39 21.32 2.98
CA VAL A 169 12.68 20.80 1.81
C VAL A 169 13.54 20.90 0.55
N ALA A 170 13.66 19.78 -0.16
CA ALA A 170 14.36 19.70 -1.42
C ALA A 170 13.40 20.00 -2.58
N VAL A 171 13.78 20.97 -3.42
CA VAL A 171 13.08 21.27 -4.69
C VAL A 171 14.01 20.93 -5.84
N ILE A 172 13.77 19.81 -6.50
CA ILE A 172 14.68 19.26 -7.52
C ILE A 172 13.96 19.26 -8.87
N SER A 173 14.63 19.68 -9.95
CA SER A 173 14.03 19.51 -11.29
C SER A 173 14.01 18.04 -11.65
N LEU A 174 12.89 17.53 -12.17
CA LEU A 174 12.77 16.14 -12.60
C LEU A 174 13.84 15.78 -13.66
N LYS A 175 14.15 16.70 -14.59
CA LYS A 175 15.21 16.49 -15.59
C LYS A 175 16.60 16.34 -14.96
N TRP A 176 16.89 17.14 -13.94
CA TRP A 176 18.16 17.05 -13.20
C TRP A 176 18.22 15.78 -12.34
N ALA A 177 17.12 15.41 -11.69
CA ALA A 177 17.03 14.15 -10.95
C ALA A 177 17.23 12.95 -11.89
N GLN A 178 16.63 12.96 -13.08
CA GLN A 178 16.82 11.94 -14.12
C GLN A 178 18.27 11.85 -14.59
N ALA A 179 18.88 12.97 -14.94
CA ALA A 179 20.27 13.01 -15.37
C ALA A 179 21.20 12.50 -14.27
N LEU A 180 20.99 12.96 -13.03
CA LEU A 180 21.75 12.51 -11.87
C LEU A 180 21.56 11.01 -11.64
N LEU A 181 20.33 10.48 -11.71
CA LEU A 181 20.05 9.06 -11.60
C LEU A 181 20.80 8.24 -12.66
N ILE A 182 20.80 8.67 -13.92
CA ILE A 182 21.54 8.01 -15.01
C ILE A 182 23.04 8.00 -14.70
N ILE A 183 23.61 9.16 -14.32
CA ILE A 183 25.03 9.27 -13.97
C ILE A 183 25.35 8.31 -12.81
N MET A 184 24.54 8.30 -11.77
CA MET A 184 24.73 7.44 -10.60
C MET A 184 24.62 5.96 -10.97
N MET A 185 23.69 5.56 -11.85
CA MET A 185 23.61 4.19 -12.36
C MET A 185 24.88 3.81 -13.14
N ILE A 186 25.37 4.68 -14.03
CA ILE A 186 26.61 4.44 -14.78
C ILE A 186 27.81 4.31 -13.83
N LEU A 187 27.96 5.25 -12.89
CA LEU A 187 29.02 5.20 -11.88
C LEU A 187 28.96 3.92 -11.06
N THR A 188 27.75 3.45 -10.74
CA THR A 188 27.57 2.19 -10.01
C THR A 188 28.04 1.02 -10.84
N ILE A 189 27.63 0.94 -12.11
CA ILE A 189 28.08 -0.11 -13.03
C ILE A 189 29.61 -0.09 -13.17
N VAL A 190 30.23 1.09 -13.28
CA VAL A 190 31.69 1.24 -13.38
C VAL A 190 32.38 0.81 -12.08
N ALA A 191 31.87 1.23 -10.93
CA ALA A 191 32.40 0.86 -9.61
C ALA A 191 32.34 -0.65 -9.37
N MET A 192 31.48 -1.38 -10.07
CA MET A 192 31.37 -2.83 -9.98
C MET A 192 32.40 -3.60 -10.80
N ILE A 193 33.00 -2.98 -11.83
CA ILE A 193 33.92 -3.67 -12.74
C ILE A 193 35.08 -4.36 -11.98
N PRO A 194 35.74 -3.72 -10.99
CA PRO A 194 36.82 -4.37 -10.23
C PRO A 194 36.35 -5.54 -9.37
N HIS A 195 35.07 -5.54 -8.98
CA HIS A 195 34.45 -6.58 -8.16
C HIS A 195 33.73 -7.65 -8.99
N PHE A 196 33.82 -7.56 -10.33
CA PHE A 196 33.11 -8.46 -11.21
C PHE A 196 33.81 -9.82 -11.27
N SER A 197 33.07 -10.84 -10.84
CA SER A 197 33.40 -12.24 -11.00
C SER A 197 32.17 -12.95 -11.53
N LEU A 198 32.33 -13.83 -12.53
CA LEU A 198 31.21 -14.61 -13.06
C LEU A 198 30.52 -15.41 -11.94
N ARG A 199 31.30 -15.90 -10.97
CA ARG A 199 30.78 -16.57 -9.78
C ARG A 199 29.89 -15.63 -8.95
N ASP A 200 30.36 -14.42 -8.65
CA ASP A 200 29.59 -13.45 -7.85
C ASP A 200 28.34 -12.97 -8.60
N LEU A 201 28.40 -12.85 -9.93
CA LEU A 201 27.22 -12.55 -10.76
C LEU A 201 26.19 -13.69 -10.68
N LEU A 202 26.60 -14.94 -10.83
CA LEU A 202 25.70 -16.09 -10.73
C LEU A 202 25.08 -16.19 -9.33
N ILE A 203 25.87 -16.00 -8.28
CA ILE A 203 25.35 -15.93 -6.89
C ILE A 203 24.36 -14.78 -6.76
N GLY A 204 24.65 -13.61 -7.33
CA GLY A 204 23.73 -12.47 -7.32
C GLY A 204 22.41 -12.77 -8.03
N LEU A 205 22.44 -13.47 -9.16
CA LEU A 205 21.23 -13.96 -9.83
C LEU A 205 20.45 -14.96 -8.97
N PHE A 206 21.13 -15.87 -8.26
CA PHE A 206 20.49 -16.75 -7.29
C PHE A 206 19.85 -15.98 -6.13
N ILE A 207 20.47 -14.92 -5.66
CA ILE A 207 19.89 -14.02 -4.66
C ILE A 207 18.64 -13.31 -5.24
N ILE A 208 18.64 -12.92 -6.52
CA ILE A 208 17.43 -12.39 -7.16
C ILE A 208 16.33 -13.46 -7.25
N CYS A 209 16.67 -14.71 -7.57
CA CYS A 209 15.73 -15.81 -7.51
C CYS A 209 15.20 -16.03 -6.08
N SER A 210 16.05 -15.89 -5.06
CA SER A 210 15.64 -15.99 -3.65
C SER A 210 14.66 -14.88 -3.26
N LEU A 211 14.82 -13.67 -3.81
CA LEU A 211 13.84 -12.59 -3.67
C LEU A 211 12.49 -12.97 -4.26
N ILE A 212 12.46 -13.53 -5.47
CA ILE A 212 11.22 -13.96 -6.12
C ILE A 212 10.52 -15.02 -5.27
N ILE A 213 11.26 -16.00 -4.74
CA ILE A 213 10.71 -17.01 -3.83
C ILE A 213 10.18 -16.35 -2.55
N SER A 214 10.94 -15.41 -1.96
CA SER A 214 10.53 -14.67 -0.76
C SER A 214 9.26 -13.86 -1.01
N ILE A 215 9.11 -13.25 -2.20
CA ILE A 215 7.90 -12.55 -2.63
C ILE A 215 6.72 -13.52 -2.67
N ILE A 216 6.88 -14.70 -3.27
CA ILE A 216 5.83 -15.72 -3.35
C ILE A 216 5.40 -16.15 -1.94
N ILE A 217 6.35 -16.45 -1.04
CA ILE A 217 6.07 -16.81 0.36
C ILE A 217 5.33 -15.66 1.07
N TYR A 218 5.78 -14.42 0.85
CA TYR A 218 5.17 -13.23 1.43
C TYR A 218 3.74 -13.01 0.93
N TYR A 219 3.44 -13.31 -0.34
CA TYR A 219 2.07 -13.33 -0.89
C TYR A 219 1.22 -14.50 -0.34
N ILE A 220 1.83 -15.65 -0.05
CA ILE A 220 1.13 -16.74 0.63
C ILE A 220 0.75 -16.29 2.05
N TYR A 221 1.65 -15.65 2.80
CA TYR A 221 1.34 -15.07 4.11
C TYR A 221 0.22 -14.03 4.05
N MET A 222 0.26 -13.12 3.07
CA MET A 222 -0.86 -12.20 2.81
C MET A 222 -2.18 -12.92 2.61
N PHE A 223 -2.19 -13.94 1.75
CA PHE A 223 -3.40 -14.68 1.43
C PHE A 223 -3.96 -15.42 2.65
N ILE A 224 -3.08 -15.97 3.50
CA ILE A 224 -3.47 -16.58 4.78
C ILE A 224 -4.09 -15.53 5.70
N CYS A 225 -3.43 -14.38 5.90
CA CYS A 225 -3.99 -13.27 6.69
C CYS A 225 -5.34 -12.82 6.15
N TRP A 226 -5.48 -12.63 4.84
CA TRP A 226 -6.73 -12.25 4.18
C TRP A 226 -7.88 -13.24 4.48
N LYS A 227 -7.61 -14.55 4.40
CA LYS A 227 -8.61 -15.60 4.60
C LYS A 227 -8.98 -15.76 6.07
N ALA A 228 -7.98 -15.72 6.95
CA ALA A 228 -8.14 -15.91 8.37
C ALA A 228 -8.78 -14.68 9.02
N ASN A 229 -8.14 -13.51 8.85
CA ASN A 229 -8.47 -12.28 9.54
C ASN A 229 -7.96 -11.05 8.78
N PRO A 230 -8.75 -10.52 7.83
CA PRO A 230 -8.32 -9.44 6.95
C PRO A 230 -8.10 -8.14 7.74
N VAL A 231 -7.09 -7.38 7.33
CA VAL A 231 -6.74 -6.05 7.85
C VAL A 231 -6.31 -6.05 9.32
N SER A 232 -6.00 -7.22 9.91
CA SER A 232 -5.69 -7.34 11.34
C SER A 232 -4.54 -6.47 11.84
N TYR A 233 -3.50 -6.30 11.04
CA TYR A 233 -2.36 -5.43 11.34
C TYR A 233 -2.70 -3.93 11.29
N GLY A 234 -3.83 -3.55 10.70
CA GLY A 234 -4.30 -2.15 10.69
C GLY A 234 -4.58 -1.61 12.10
N SER A 235 -4.69 -2.48 13.11
CA SER A 235 -4.91 -2.11 14.52
C SER A 235 -3.66 -1.55 15.18
N MET A 236 -2.51 -1.92 14.64
CA MET A 236 -1.20 -1.57 15.17
C MET A 236 -0.32 -1.10 14.02
N PRO A 237 -0.66 0.00 13.32
CA PRO A 237 0.07 0.43 12.12
C PRO A 237 1.56 0.63 12.38
N THR A 238 1.93 1.09 13.59
CA THR A 238 3.34 1.20 14.00
C THR A 238 4.02 -0.16 14.14
N ALA A 239 3.37 -1.15 14.77
CA ALA A 239 3.92 -2.49 14.88
C ALA A 239 3.96 -3.18 13.52
N ALA A 240 2.92 -3.04 12.71
CA ALA A 240 2.85 -3.55 11.34
C ALA A 240 3.98 -2.99 10.46
N ALA A 241 4.30 -1.70 10.61
CA ALA A 241 5.41 -1.06 9.90
C ALA A 241 6.79 -1.65 10.27
N ILE A 242 6.89 -2.40 11.36
CA ILE A 242 8.12 -3.05 11.81
C ILE A 242 8.07 -4.56 11.49
N LEU A 243 6.97 -5.20 11.84
CA LEU A 243 6.78 -6.65 11.74
C LEU A 243 6.65 -7.12 10.29
N LEU A 244 5.97 -6.38 9.42
CA LEU A 244 5.84 -6.79 8.01
C LEU A 244 7.19 -6.79 7.28
N PRO A 245 8.05 -5.74 7.41
CA PRO A 245 9.40 -5.80 6.86
C PRO A 245 10.23 -6.92 7.50
N LEU A 246 10.03 -7.19 8.80
CA LEU A 246 10.76 -8.23 9.52
C LEU A 246 10.41 -9.64 9.00
N ILE A 247 9.14 -9.92 8.68
CA ILE A 247 8.74 -11.18 8.03
C ILE A 247 9.55 -11.39 6.76
N PHE A 248 9.61 -10.36 5.91
CA PHE A 248 10.40 -10.42 4.68
C PHE A 248 11.89 -10.62 4.97
N TYR A 249 12.45 -9.84 5.89
CA TYR A 249 13.87 -9.92 6.27
C TYR A 249 14.25 -11.33 6.70
N LEU A 250 13.50 -11.92 7.63
CA LEU A 250 13.77 -13.26 8.16
C LEU A 250 13.56 -14.35 7.11
N THR A 251 12.52 -14.22 6.27
CA THR A 251 12.28 -15.15 5.15
C THR A 251 13.43 -15.10 4.15
N ASN A 252 13.90 -13.90 3.79
CA ASN A 252 15.00 -13.76 2.85
C ASN A 252 16.33 -14.23 3.47
N SER A 253 16.61 -13.90 4.74
CA SER A 253 17.74 -14.43 5.50
C SER A 253 17.76 -15.95 5.49
N PHE A 254 16.61 -16.60 5.70
CA PHE A 254 16.50 -18.05 5.63
C PHE A 254 16.94 -18.58 4.27
N VAL A 255 16.38 -18.05 3.17
CA VAL A 255 16.72 -18.51 1.82
C VAL A 255 18.19 -18.22 1.46
N VAL A 256 18.68 -17.02 1.82
CA VAL A 256 20.06 -16.56 1.61
C VAL A 256 21.06 -17.42 2.40
N SER A 257 20.70 -17.92 3.59
CA SER A 257 21.58 -18.73 4.44
C SER A 257 22.00 -20.07 3.84
N PHE A 258 21.32 -20.54 2.79
CA PHE A 258 21.69 -21.75 2.06
C PHE A 258 22.85 -21.54 1.10
N PHE A 259 23.21 -20.28 0.83
CA PHE A 259 24.25 -19.92 -0.12
C PHE A 259 25.47 -19.37 0.62
N ASN A 260 26.66 -19.77 0.18
CA ASN A 260 27.91 -19.18 0.64
C ASN A 260 28.13 -17.85 -0.12
N ILE A 261 27.49 -16.80 0.39
CA ILE A 261 27.46 -15.48 -0.23
C ILE A 261 28.68 -14.70 0.22
N SER A 262 29.42 -14.13 -0.73
CA SER A 262 30.52 -13.20 -0.45
C SER A 262 29.98 -11.77 -0.26
N GLU A 263 30.74 -10.90 0.41
CA GLU A 263 30.41 -9.46 0.47
C GLU A 263 30.29 -8.85 -0.94
N ASN A 264 31.18 -9.25 -1.87
CA ASN A 264 31.14 -8.84 -3.27
C ASN A 264 29.85 -9.27 -3.97
N SER A 265 29.36 -10.49 -3.72
CA SER A 265 28.07 -10.98 -4.24
C SER A 265 26.89 -10.14 -3.74
N ILE A 266 26.89 -9.71 -2.47
CA ILE A 266 25.85 -8.80 -1.94
C ILE A 266 25.91 -7.47 -2.64
N LEU A 267 27.11 -6.86 -2.71
CA LEU A 267 27.29 -5.56 -3.34
C LEU A 267 26.87 -5.63 -4.82
N MET A 268 27.24 -6.70 -5.52
CA MET A 268 26.84 -7.00 -6.90
C MET A 268 25.31 -7.02 -7.05
N THR A 269 24.64 -7.81 -6.21
CA THR A 269 23.17 -7.93 -6.21
C THR A 269 22.51 -6.58 -5.96
N ARG A 270 22.98 -5.85 -4.96
CA ARG A 270 22.42 -4.57 -4.56
C ARG A 270 22.51 -3.55 -5.68
N CYS A 271 23.67 -3.42 -6.31
CA CYS A 271 23.81 -2.53 -7.45
C CYS A 271 22.90 -2.92 -8.62
N LEU A 272 22.75 -4.22 -8.92
CA LEU A 272 21.82 -4.71 -9.95
C LEU A 272 20.38 -4.28 -9.62
N LEU A 273 19.95 -4.49 -8.37
CA LEU A 273 18.62 -4.07 -7.92
C LEU A 273 18.44 -2.56 -8.02
N ASP A 274 19.41 -1.77 -7.53
CA ASP A 274 19.33 -0.31 -7.57
C ASP A 274 19.29 0.23 -9.02
N VAL A 275 20.02 -0.38 -9.96
CA VAL A 275 19.98 -0.04 -11.39
C VAL A 275 18.63 -0.43 -12.01
N ILE A 276 18.12 -1.63 -11.72
CA ILE A 276 16.80 -2.08 -12.19
C ILE A 276 15.70 -1.13 -11.67
N PHE A 277 15.71 -0.81 -10.38
CA PHE A 277 14.79 0.16 -9.79
C PHE A 277 14.95 1.53 -10.43
N GLY A 278 16.19 1.98 -10.66
CA GLY A 278 16.50 3.22 -11.36
C GLY A 278 15.80 3.31 -12.72
N PHE A 279 15.89 2.26 -13.54
CA PHE A 279 15.19 2.20 -14.83
C PHE A 279 13.65 2.25 -14.69
N ILE A 280 13.09 1.55 -13.70
CA ILE A 280 11.64 1.52 -13.45
C ILE A 280 11.13 2.92 -13.07
N VAL A 281 11.86 3.64 -12.20
CA VAL A 281 11.37 4.89 -11.61
C VAL A 281 11.90 6.16 -12.29
N ILE A 282 12.73 6.05 -13.34
CA ILE A 282 13.40 7.22 -13.94
C ILE A 282 12.43 8.32 -14.38
N LYS A 283 11.22 7.97 -14.84
CA LYS A 283 10.20 8.94 -15.28
C LYS A 283 9.28 9.43 -14.15
N LEU A 284 9.46 8.92 -12.94
CA LEU A 284 8.64 9.16 -11.77
C LEU A 284 9.33 10.15 -10.83
N ASP A 285 8.57 10.86 -10.01
CA ASP A 285 9.14 11.72 -8.96
C ASP A 285 9.95 10.88 -7.95
N LEU A 286 9.55 9.61 -7.75
CA LEU A 286 10.24 8.60 -6.92
C LEU A 286 11.71 8.36 -7.29
N CYS A 287 12.18 8.78 -8.47
CA CYS A 287 13.60 8.72 -8.85
C CYS A 287 14.54 9.35 -7.81
N THR A 288 14.10 10.41 -7.13
CA THR A 288 14.89 11.08 -6.09
C THR A 288 15.23 10.16 -4.91
N LEU A 289 14.31 9.27 -4.52
CA LEU A 289 14.56 8.30 -3.47
C LEU A 289 15.62 7.27 -3.90
N VAL A 290 15.53 6.79 -5.15
CA VAL A 290 16.49 5.82 -5.71
C VAL A 290 17.87 6.42 -5.92
N ILE A 291 17.98 7.74 -6.16
CA ILE A 291 19.29 8.43 -6.16
C ILE A 291 20.00 8.28 -4.81
N PHE A 292 19.28 8.43 -3.69
CA PHE A 292 19.87 8.21 -2.36
C PHE A 292 20.28 6.74 -2.16
N TRP A 293 19.48 5.80 -2.69
CA TRP A 293 19.80 4.36 -2.61
C TRP A 293 21.08 4.01 -3.35
N ILE A 294 21.23 4.50 -4.59
CA ILE A 294 22.42 4.29 -5.40
C ILE A 294 23.62 5.03 -4.79
N GLY A 295 23.41 6.25 -4.29
CA GLY A 295 24.45 7.02 -3.62
C GLY A 295 25.03 6.30 -2.41
N SER A 296 24.19 5.60 -1.64
CA SER A 296 24.66 4.80 -0.51
C SER A 296 25.46 3.58 -0.97
N THR A 297 25.02 2.91 -2.03
CA THR A 297 25.73 1.78 -2.65
C THR A 297 27.10 2.19 -3.17
N LEU A 298 27.17 3.31 -3.89
CA LEU A 298 28.42 3.89 -4.36
C LEU A 298 29.34 4.27 -3.21
N ALA A 299 28.84 4.98 -2.20
CA ALA A 299 29.65 5.38 -1.06
C ALA A 299 30.29 4.18 -0.35
N ILE A 300 29.54 3.08 -0.17
CA ILE A 300 30.03 1.84 0.45
C ILE A 300 31.08 1.15 -0.41
N SER A 301 30.93 1.14 -1.73
CA SER A 301 31.88 0.51 -2.65
C SER A 301 33.29 1.12 -2.59
N PHE A 302 33.41 2.38 -2.15
CA PHE A 302 34.71 3.05 -1.99
C PHE A 302 35.32 2.92 -0.59
N VAL A 303 34.60 2.38 0.38
CA VAL A 303 35.08 2.24 1.75
C VAL A 303 35.70 0.85 1.92
N SER A 304 36.95 0.77 2.40
CA SER A 304 37.66 -0.51 2.54
C SER A 304 36.91 -1.49 3.47
N ASN A 305 37.21 -2.78 3.35
CA ASN A 305 36.55 -3.82 4.14
C ASN A 305 37.15 -3.97 5.55
N ASP A 306 38.10 -3.10 5.93
CA ASP A 306 38.75 -3.16 7.24
C ASP A 306 37.75 -2.92 8.37
N PHE A 307 38.03 -3.47 9.54
CA PHE A 307 37.14 -3.40 10.70
C PHE A 307 36.75 -1.96 11.07
N CYS A 308 37.71 -1.03 11.11
CA CYS A 308 37.47 0.39 11.39
C CYS A 308 36.51 1.05 10.37
N HIS A 309 36.54 0.59 9.14
CA HIS A 309 35.73 1.13 8.04
C HIS A 309 34.28 0.59 8.05
N ARG A 310 34.00 -0.53 8.73
CA ARG A 310 32.63 -1.04 8.90
C ARG A 310 31.72 -0.09 9.66
N GLY A 311 32.25 0.57 10.69
CA GLY A 311 31.50 1.60 11.42
C GLY A 311 31.12 2.79 10.52
N ILE A 312 32.03 3.20 9.63
CA ILE A 312 31.78 4.26 8.64
C ILE A 312 30.72 3.81 7.63
N LYS A 313 30.85 2.61 7.06
CA LYS A 313 29.84 2.02 6.16
C LYS A 313 28.45 2.01 6.82
N PHE A 314 28.36 1.59 8.09
CA PHE A 314 27.11 1.55 8.84
C PHE A 314 26.49 2.94 9.01
N PHE A 315 27.30 3.93 9.39
CA PHE A 315 26.84 5.30 9.54
C PHE A 315 26.36 5.91 8.22
N LEU A 316 27.10 5.69 7.13
CA LEU A 316 26.71 6.13 5.79
C LEU A 316 25.36 5.52 5.40
N GLU A 317 25.17 4.22 5.62
CA GLU A 317 23.90 3.56 5.32
C GLU A 317 22.74 4.11 6.13
N LEU A 318 22.94 4.30 7.43
CA LEU A 318 21.91 4.88 8.28
C LEU A 318 21.51 6.27 7.76
N MET A 319 22.48 7.10 7.39
CA MET A 319 22.24 8.44 6.84
C MET A 319 21.43 8.40 5.54
N PHE A 320 21.76 7.50 4.62
CA PHE A 320 21.05 7.35 3.34
C PHE A 320 19.70 6.62 3.47
N LEU A 321 19.47 5.87 4.54
CA LEU A 321 18.19 5.23 4.83
C LEU A 321 17.15 6.21 5.41
N ILE A 322 17.56 7.33 6.03
CA ILE A 322 16.65 8.31 6.65
C ILE A 322 15.52 8.76 5.69
N PRO A 323 15.79 9.19 4.43
CA PRO A 323 14.73 9.55 3.49
C PRO A 323 13.76 8.40 3.22
N SER A 324 14.28 7.17 3.14
CA SER A 324 13.47 5.97 2.89
C SER A 324 12.57 5.62 4.06
N ILE A 325 13.11 5.69 5.28
CA ILE A 325 12.35 5.48 6.52
C ILE A 325 11.25 6.53 6.63
N PHE A 326 11.58 7.79 6.33
CA PHE A 326 10.62 8.89 6.37
C PHE A 326 9.48 8.69 5.34
N VAL A 327 9.81 8.39 4.07
CA VAL A 327 8.81 8.13 3.03
C VAL A 327 7.98 6.89 3.37
N TYR A 328 8.64 5.81 3.83
CA TYR A 328 7.99 4.57 4.22
C TYR A 328 7.00 4.80 5.37
N THR A 329 7.40 5.47 6.45
CA THR A 329 6.53 5.68 7.61
C THR A 329 5.29 6.51 7.26
N LEU A 330 5.42 7.55 6.44
CA LEU A 330 4.27 8.32 5.95
C LEU A 330 3.39 7.49 5.01
N LEU A 331 3.99 6.86 4.00
CA LEU A 331 3.26 6.12 2.98
C LEU A 331 2.57 4.90 3.58
N PHE A 332 3.27 4.12 4.40
CA PHE A 332 2.74 2.93 5.05
C PHE A 332 1.59 3.27 5.99
N ARG A 333 1.73 4.33 6.80
CA ARG A 333 0.64 4.80 7.67
C ARG A 333 -0.57 5.25 6.85
N ALA A 334 -0.35 6.01 5.78
CA ALA A 334 -1.42 6.41 4.88
C ALA A 334 -2.10 5.16 4.31
N VAL A 335 -1.35 4.27 3.66
CA VAL A 335 -1.88 3.04 3.05
C VAL A 335 -2.65 2.19 4.05
N CYS A 336 -2.13 1.96 5.26
CA CYS A 336 -2.85 1.24 6.34
C CYS A 336 -4.14 1.94 6.78
N GLY A 337 -4.16 3.27 6.79
CA GLY A 337 -5.38 4.04 7.05
C GLY A 337 -6.43 3.89 5.94
N TYR A 338 -6.00 3.60 4.71
CA TYR A 338 -6.88 3.40 3.55
C TYR A 338 -7.24 1.95 3.26
N THR A 339 -6.63 0.95 3.92
CA THR A 339 -6.95 -0.46 3.66
C THR A 339 -8.40 -0.80 3.96
N VAL A 340 -9.06 -0.08 4.89
CA VAL A 340 -10.51 -0.14 5.11
C VAL A 340 -11.37 0.31 3.95
N HIS A 341 -10.81 1.06 3.00
CA HIS A 341 -11.52 1.54 1.81
C HIS A 341 -11.18 0.68 0.58
N MET A 342 -10.16 -0.18 0.71
CA MET A 342 -9.75 -1.09 -0.35
C MET A 342 -10.60 -2.36 -0.28
N ARG A 343 -11.08 -2.81 -1.45
CA ARG A 343 -11.88 -4.03 -1.54
C ARG A 343 -11.00 -5.27 -1.61
N ASN A 344 -11.48 -6.34 -0.98
CA ASN A 344 -10.92 -7.68 -1.12
C ASN A 344 -9.42 -7.73 -0.77
N LEU A 345 -8.65 -8.49 -1.56
CA LEU A 345 -7.22 -8.71 -1.38
C LEU A 345 -6.38 -7.43 -1.55
N MET A 346 -6.91 -6.37 -2.18
CA MET A 346 -6.15 -5.12 -2.36
C MET A 346 -5.83 -4.43 -1.03
N GLY A 347 -6.71 -4.55 -0.04
CA GLY A 347 -6.44 -4.07 1.31
C GLY A 347 -5.23 -4.74 1.95
N GLU A 348 -4.89 -5.96 1.53
CA GLU A 348 -3.71 -6.69 1.99
C GLU A 348 -2.48 -6.41 1.13
N ILE A 349 -2.66 -6.39 -0.19
CA ILE A 349 -1.56 -6.20 -1.13
C ILE A 349 -0.89 -4.84 -0.89
N ALA A 350 -1.64 -3.76 -0.71
CA ALA A 350 -1.04 -2.43 -0.67
C ALA A 350 -0.05 -2.24 0.50
N PRO A 351 -0.40 -2.50 1.78
CA PRO A 351 0.56 -2.40 2.90
C PRO A 351 1.75 -3.33 2.74
N PHE A 352 1.49 -4.57 2.31
CA PHE A 352 2.54 -5.56 2.15
C PHE A 352 3.50 -5.17 1.03
N SER A 353 3.02 -4.66 -0.11
CA SER A 353 3.88 -4.18 -1.20
C SER A 353 4.74 -2.99 -0.78
N VAL A 354 4.18 -2.03 -0.04
CA VAL A 354 4.96 -0.90 0.50
C VAL A 354 6.01 -1.38 1.50
N SER A 355 5.63 -2.30 2.39
CA SER A 355 6.54 -2.97 3.33
C SER A 355 7.65 -3.73 2.63
N PHE A 356 7.31 -4.50 1.59
CA PHE A 356 8.25 -5.29 0.80
C PHE A 356 9.32 -4.41 0.14
N LEU A 357 8.91 -3.33 -0.54
CA LEU A 357 9.86 -2.42 -1.19
C LEU A 357 10.86 -1.81 -0.19
N PHE A 358 10.36 -1.43 0.99
CA PHE A 358 11.22 -0.94 2.07
C PHE A 358 12.14 -2.05 2.62
N ALA A 359 11.60 -3.24 2.83
CA ALA A 359 12.31 -4.37 3.40
C ALA A 359 13.44 -4.88 2.48
N VAL A 360 13.24 -4.89 1.15
CA VAL A 360 14.28 -5.21 0.17
C VAL A 360 15.48 -4.26 0.34
N LYS A 361 15.23 -2.95 0.37
CA LYS A 361 16.31 -1.98 0.52
C LYS A 361 17.02 -2.15 1.87
N PHE A 362 16.27 -2.25 2.95
CA PHE A 362 16.82 -2.39 4.29
C PHE A 362 17.62 -3.68 4.47
N PHE A 363 17.11 -4.79 3.95
CA PHE A 363 17.75 -6.11 4.01
C PHE A 363 19.14 -6.09 3.37
N TYR A 364 19.26 -5.64 2.12
CA TYR A 364 20.56 -5.64 1.42
C TYR A 364 21.54 -4.60 1.95
N SER A 365 21.03 -3.49 2.50
CA SER A 365 21.86 -2.57 3.26
C SER A 365 22.46 -3.27 4.48
N TYR A 366 21.66 -3.99 5.27
CA TYR A 366 22.13 -4.59 6.52
C TYR A 366 22.93 -5.90 6.32
N LEU A 367 22.57 -6.71 5.32
CA LEU A 367 23.21 -8.01 5.07
C LEU A 367 24.72 -7.86 4.85
N SER A 368 25.15 -6.76 4.23
CA SER A 368 26.56 -6.43 4.01
C SER A 368 27.40 -6.36 5.30
N PHE A 369 26.78 -6.02 6.43
CA PHE A 369 27.46 -5.93 7.74
C PHE A 369 27.54 -7.25 8.49
N THR A 370 26.61 -8.17 8.19
CA THR A 370 26.50 -9.46 8.88
C THR A 370 27.49 -10.49 8.36
N ILE A 371 28.01 -10.31 7.16
CA ILE A 371 29.06 -11.18 6.62
C ILE A 371 30.37 -10.84 7.33
N VAL A 372 30.82 -11.74 8.20
CA VAL A 372 32.20 -11.74 8.67
C VAL A 372 33.05 -12.14 7.46
N PRO A 373 33.99 -11.30 7.00
CA PRO A 373 34.95 -11.73 6.00
C PRO A 373 35.61 -12.98 6.56
N LYS A 374 35.69 -14.04 5.75
CA LYS A 374 36.59 -15.15 6.07
C LYS A 374 37.96 -14.54 6.23
N GLY A 375 38.34 -14.30 7.48
CA GLY A 375 39.62 -13.73 7.82
C GLY A 375 40.65 -14.72 7.33
N SER A 376 41.72 -14.20 6.73
CA SER A 376 42.94 -14.94 6.47
C SER A 376 43.36 -15.75 7.69
N ASN A 377 42.98 -15.34 8.90
CA ASN A 377 43.09 -16.12 10.14
C ASN A 377 42.63 -17.58 10.07
N GLU A 378 41.67 -18.04 9.28
CA GLU A 378 41.37 -19.50 9.31
C GLU A 378 42.44 -20.29 8.55
N GLU A 379 42.90 -19.79 7.40
CA GLU A 379 44.02 -20.37 6.64
C GLU A 379 45.38 -20.04 7.26
N ASP A 380 45.55 -18.86 7.86
CA ASP A 380 46.75 -18.42 8.58
C ASP A 380 46.85 -19.14 9.92
N LEU A 381 45.74 -19.39 10.63
CA LEU A 381 45.74 -20.17 11.87
C LEU A 381 45.80 -21.67 11.57
N GLU A 382 45.20 -22.17 10.48
CA GLU A 382 45.47 -23.54 10.00
C GLU A 382 46.93 -23.67 9.55
N ALA A 383 47.50 -22.71 8.83
CA ALA A 383 48.91 -22.71 8.45
C ALA A 383 49.84 -22.53 9.66
N GLU A 384 49.47 -21.72 10.64
CA GLU A 384 50.21 -21.54 11.89
C GLU A 384 50.12 -22.81 12.75
N LEU A 385 48.95 -23.45 12.86
CA LEU A 385 48.78 -24.73 13.53
C LEU A 385 49.52 -25.86 12.81
N ASP A 386 49.52 -25.89 11.47
CA ASP A 386 50.31 -26.82 10.66
C ASP A 386 51.81 -26.58 10.83
N ASN A 387 52.25 -25.33 10.94
CA ASN A 387 53.65 -24.99 11.20
C ASN A 387 54.04 -25.37 12.63
N ILE A 388 53.18 -25.12 13.63
CA ILE A 388 53.38 -25.55 15.02
C ILE A 388 53.46 -27.09 15.09
N ALA A 389 52.58 -27.81 14.38
CA ALA A 389 52.61 -29.27 14.33
C ALA A 389 53.90 -29.80 13.67
N LYS A 390 54.36 -29.19 12.57
CA LYS A 390 55.61 -29.56 11.89
C LYS A 390 56.86 -29.27 12.71
N ASP A 391 56.87 -28.21 13.52
CA ASP A 391 57.98 -27.95 14.44
C ASP A 391 57.95 -28.91 15.64
N HIS A 392 56.77 -29.30 16.11
CA HIS A 392 56.62 -30.29 17.19
C HIS A 392 57.06 -31.71 16.80
N ASP A 393 56.96 -32.09 15.52
CA ASP A 393 57.47 -33.37 14.99
C ASP A 393 59.00 -33.37 14.79
N LYS A 394 59.64 -32.21 14.56
CA LYS A 394 61.10 -32.11 14.41
C LYS A 394 61.87 -32.27 15.72
N ASP A 395 61.25 -31.95 16.85
CA ASP A 395 61.87 -32.10 18.17
C ASP A 395 61.78 -33.55 18.71
N VAL A 396 61.12 -34.47 18.00
CA VAL A 396 61.01 -35.90 18.39
C VAL A 396 62.02 -36.79 17.67
N GLU A 397 62.69 -36.30 16.62
CA GLU A 397 63.59 -37.10 15.77
C GLU A 397 65.10 -36.95 16.07
N ASN A 398 65.50 -36.50 17.27
CA ASN A 398 66.93 -36.55 17.61
C ASN A 398 67.25 -36.67 19.12
N PRO A 399 67.17 -37.88 19.71
CA PRO A 399 67.82 -38.18 20.98
C PRO A 399 69.08 -39.02 20.74
N GLU A 400 70.07 -38.52 20.00
CA GLU A 400 71.41 -39.13 19.99
C GLU A 400 72.53 -38.08 19.99
N LYS A 401 72.94 -37.69 21.20
CA LYS A 401 74.33 -37.75 21.71
C LYS A 401 74.53 -36.73 22.82
N GLU A 402 74.54 -37.20 24.06
CA GLU A 402 75.57 -36.87 25.08
C GLU A 402 75.19 -37.49 26.42
N ASN A 403 75.85 -38.60 26.75
CA ASN A 403 76.67 -38.77 27.98
C ASN A 403 76.68 -40.23 28.43
N ASP A 404 77.82 -40.87 28.14
CA ASP A 404 78.35 -41.95 28.93
C ASP A 404 78.70 -41.41 30.33
N ASN A 405 78.13 -42.00 31.39
CA ASN A 405 78.93 -42.74 32.36
C ASN A 405 78.08 -43.31 33.50
N GLU A 406 78.17 -44.64 33.55
CA GLU A 406 78.37 -45.48 34.73
C GLU A 406 77.31 -45.59 35.83
N ASN A 407 76.73 -46.80 35.86
CA ASN A 407 76.76 -47.75 36.98
C ASN A 407 76.00 -47.39 38.26
N GLN A 408 74.90 -48.10 38.52
CA GLN A 408 74.77 -49.16 39.54
C GLN A 408 73.27 -49.42 39.79
N GLU A 409 72.79 -50.61 39.41
CA GLU A 409 72.51 -51.75 40.30
C GLU A 409 71.05 -51.82 40.73
N ASN A 410 70.46 -52.96 40.40
CA ASN A 410 69.56 -53.77 41.23
C ASN A 410 68.18 -53.15 41.53
N ASP A 411 67.06 -53.87 41.47
CA ASP A 411 66.82 -55.30 41.39
C ASP A 411 65.29 -55.45 41.21
N ASN A 412 64.89 -56.55 40.55
CA ASN A 412 63.64 -57.29 40.84
C ASN A 412 62.29 -56.58 40.54
N GLU A 413 61.28 -57.21 39.96
CA GLU A 413 60.90 -58.62 40.00
C GLU A 413 59.77 -58.84 38.98
N ASN A 414 59.80 -59.99 38.30
CA ASN A 414 58.68 -60.91 38.05
C ASN A 414 57.34 -60.40 37.48
N LEU A 415 56.63 -61.12 36.61
CA LEU A 415 56.73 -62.42 35.96
C LEU A 415 55.50 -62.47 35.03
N ASP A 416 55.68 -63.07 33.85
CA ASP A 416 54.78 -64.03 33.19
C ASP A 416 53.25 -63.74 33.10
N GLU A 417 52.60 -63.90 31.96
CA GLU A 417 52.70 -65.07 31.10
C GLU A 417 51.93 -64.85 29.77
N LYS A 418 52.55 -65.26 28.65
CA LYS A 418 52.04 -66.07 27.49
C LYS A 418 50.62 -65.79 26.95
N SER A 419 50.32 -65.84 25.65
CA SER A 419 50.93 -66.58 24.53
C SER A 419 50.35 -66.10 23.20
N ASP A 420 51.21 -66.07 22.19
CA ASP A 420 51.02 -66.60 20.83
C ASP A 420 49.73 -66.29 20.05
N LYS A 421 49.88 -65.56 18.94
CA LYS A 421 50.11 -66.21 17.63
C LYS A 421 50.39 -65.19 16.52
N ASN A 422 51.56 -65.39 15.90
CA ASN A 422 51.89 -65.28 14.47
C ASN A 422 50.85 -64.64 13.55
N GLU A 423 51.26 -63.64 12.76
CA GLU A 423 51.63 -63.91 11.37
C GLU A 423 52.40 -62.75 10.71
N GLU A 424 53.18 -63.17 9.72
CA GLU A 424 54.23 -62.44 9.02
C GLU A 424 53.77 -61.30 8.11
N LYS A 425 54.64 -60.29 8.05
CA LYS A 425 55.14 -59.59 6.86
C LYS A 425 54.14 -59.34 5.71
N SER A 426 53.89 -58.05 5.50
CA SER A 426 53.79 -57.49 4.16
C SER A 426 54.09 -56.00 4.23
N ASN A 427 55.38 -55.66 4.07
CA ASN A 427 55.83 -54.34 3.65
C ASN A 427 55.15 -54.02 2.31
N LYS A 428 54.11 -53.19 2.35
CA LYS A 428 53.69 -52.40 1.20
C LYS A 428 53.92 -50.94 1.57
N SER A 429 54.90 -50.34 0.89
CA SER A 429 54.95 -48.90 0.72
C SER A 429 53.66 -48.48 0.03
N ASN A 430 52.69 -48.02 0.82
CA ASN A 430 51.60 -47.26 0.27
C ASN A 430 52.20 -45.91 -0.12
N HIS A 431 52.26 -45.67 -1.43
CA HIS A 431 52.17 -44.32 -1.95
C HIS A 431 51.01 -43.65 -1.21
N ASP A 432 51.31 -42.60 -0.45
CA ASP A 432 50.32 -41.65 0.03
C ASP A 432 49.66 -41.02 -1.20
N GLU A 433 48.63 -41.68 -1.72
CA GLU A 433 47.65 -41.01 -2.54
C GLU A 433 47.06 -39.89 -1.68
N PRO A 434 47.05 -38.64 -2.17
CA PRO A 434 46.42 -37.55 -1.44
C PRO A 434 44.96 -37.96 -1.24
N LYS A 435 44.59 -38.26 0.01
CA LYS A 435 43.19 -38.47 0.40
C LYS A 435 42.47 -37.22 -0.06
N GLU A 436 41.68 -37.34 -1.12
CA GLU A 436 40.81 -36.27 -1.55
C GLU A 436 40.04 -35.81 -0.31
N PRO A 437 40.02 -34.50 0.00
CA PRO A 437 39.28 -34.01 1.13
C PRO A 437 37.83 -34.38 0.88
N ILE A 438 37.36 -35.42 1.59
CA ILE A 438 35.96 -35.76 1.69
C ILE A 438 35.35 -34.52 2.33
N CYS A 439 34.77 -33.67 1.49
CA CYS A 439 34.07 -32.46 1.88
C CYS A 439 32.86 -32.94 2.68
N ASN A 440 33.09 -33.12 3.97
CA ASN A 440 32.12 -33.63 4.91
C ASN A 440 31.13 -32.49 5.13
N CYS A 441 30.19 -32.34 4.20
CA CYS A 441 29.02 -31.45 4.27
C CYS A 441 28.05 -31.92 5.38
N GLY A 442 28.58 -32.39 6.51
CA GLY A 442 27.82 -32.63 7.72
C GLY A 442 27.20 -31.30 8.10
N LEU A 443 25.92 -31.11 7.79
CA LEU A 443 25.15 -29.99 8.27
C LEU A 443 25.28 -29.98 9.79
N ASN A 444 26.05 -29.02 10.31
CA ASN A 444 26.17 -28.82 11.73
C ASN A 444 24.75 -28.62 12.30
N LYS A 445 24.38 -29.40 13.32
CA LYS A 445 23.06 -29.32 13.96
C LYS A 445 22.73 -27.89 14.40
N ASP A 446 23.75 -27.13 14.80
CA ASP A 446 23.60 -25.73 15.20
C ASP A 446 23.16 -24.83 14.03
N MET A 447 23.64 -25.09 12.81
CA MET A 447 23.20 -24.39 11.60
C MET A 447 21.75 -24.71 11.25
N ILE A 448 21.31 -25.97 11.43
CA ILE A 448 19.91 -26.35 11.18
C ILE A 448 18.99 -25.62 12.16
N LEU A 449 19.33 -25.58 13.45
CA LEU A 449 18.54 -24.91 14.48
C LEU A 449 18.47 -23.39 14.22
N TYR A 450 19.60 -22.77 13.87
CA TYR A 450 19.67 -21.36 13.48
C TYR A 450 18.79 -21.06 12.26
N ARG A 451 18.81 -21.91 11.22
CA ARG A 451 17.95 -21.75 10.04
C ARG A 451 16.46 -21.90 10.36
N LEU A 452 16.09 -22.89 11.19
CA LEU A 452 14.71 -23.09 11.62
C LEU A 452 14.17 -21.87 12.39
N PHE A 453 15.02 -21.21 13.19
CA PHE A 453 14.66 -19.99 13.90
C PHE A 453 14.18 -18.86 12.96
N PHE A 454 14.85 -18.64 11.81
CA PHE A 454 14.43 -17.65 10.81
C PHE A 454 13.11 -17.98 10.12
N LEU A 455 12.70 -19.25 10.10
CA LEU A 455 11.41 -19.66 9.52
C LEU A 455 10.28 -19.60 10.56
N ILE A 456 10.56 -19.97 11.81
CA ILE A 456 9.56 -20.02 12.89
C ILE A 456 9.07 -18.62 13.24
N ILE A 457 9.95 -17.62 13.35
CA ILE A 457 9.52 -16.26 13.76
C ILE A 457 8.52 -15.64 12.78
N PRO A 458 8.74 -15.63 11.45
CA PRO A 458 7.75 -15.16 10.49
C PRO A 458 6.41 -15.87 10.61
N ILE A 459 6.44 -17.20 10.80
CA ILE A 459 5.22 -18.00 11.01
C ILE A 459 4.51 -17.54 12.28
N CYS A 460 5.22 -17.33 13.39
CA CYS A 460 4.65 -16.81 14.63
C CYS A 460 4.05 -15.40 14.46
N ILE A 461 4.71 -14.51 13.71
CA ILE A 461 4.18 -13.16 13.43
C ILE A 461 2.91 -13.24 12.57
N VAL A 462 2.88 -14.12 11.55
CA VAL A 462 1.69 -14.34 10.72
C VAL A 462 0.56 -14.93 11.54
N ILE A 463 0.83 -15.93 12.39
CA ILE A 463 -0.15 -16.49 13.32
C ILE A 463 -0.67 -15.39 14.25
N TYR A 464 0.21 -14.56 14.80
CA TYR A 464 -0.16 -13.42 15.63
C TYR A 464 -1.13 -12.49 14.90
N PHE A 465 -0.85 -12.10 13.65
CA PHE A 465 -1.78 -11.30 12.86
C PHE A 465 -3.09 -12.04 12.55
N CYS A 466 -3.06 -13.35 12.31
CA CYS A 466 -4.27 -14.13 12.06
C CYS A 466 -5.19 -14.18 13.29
N VAL A 467 -4.65 -14.17 14.51
CA VAL A 467 -5.45 -14.22 15.75
C VAL A 467 -5.73 -12.86 16.39
N THR A 468 -5.03 -11.80 15.96
CA THR A 468 -5.22 -10.44 16.49
C THR A 468 -6.53 -9.87 15.98
N ASP A 469 -7.42 -9.43 16.88
CA ASP A 469 -8.70 -8.85 16.47
C ASP A 469 -8.49 -7.74 15.41
N PRO A 470 -9.31 -7.73 14.35
CA PRO A 470 -9.20 -6.68 13.36
C PRO A 470 -9.43 -5.31 13.99
N PRO A 471 -8.82 -4.25 13.44
CA PRO A 471 -8.75 -2.91 14.03
C PRO A 471 -10.06 -2.21 14.36
N TYR A 472 -11.21 -2.77 14.01
CA TYR A 472 -12.47 -2.07 14.01
C TYR A 472 -12.81 -1.50 15.40
N ASN A 473 -12.74 -0.18 15.51
CA ASN A 473 -12.93 0.57 16.76
C ASN A 473 -13.30 2.04 16.45
N THR A 474 -13.46 2.87 17.47
CA THR A 474 -13.85 4.28 17.31
C THR A 474 -12.85 5.13 16.52
N THR A 475 -11.63 4.67 16.31
CA THR A 475 -10.61 5.33 15.49
C THR A 475 -10.55 4.74 14.08
N TYR A 476 -10.85 3.44 13.94
CA TYR A 476 -10.76 2.69 12.70
C TYR A 476 -12.12 2.12 12.33
N LYS A 477 -12.91 2.96 11.67
CA LYS A 477 -14.35 2.76 11.47
C LYS A 477 -14.63 1.91 10.23
N VAL A 478 -15.70 1.14 10.28
CA VAL A 478 -16.23 0.38 9.14
C VAL A 478 -17.27 1.25 8.44
N LYS A 479 -16.99 1.60 7.19
CA LYS A 479 -17.92 2.34 6.34
C LYS A 479 -18.86 1.38 5.63
N GLY A 480 -20.13 1.73 5.56
CA GLY A 480 -21.10 1.00 4.75
C GLY A 480 -22.43 1.74 4.64
N TRP A 481 -23.37 1.17 3.90
CA TRP A 481 -24.70 1.75 3.70
C TRP A 481 -25.72 0.95 4.47
N PHE A 482 -26.51 1.66 5.25
CA PHE A 482 -27.75 1.13 5.80
C PHE A 482 -28.89 1.43 4.84
N GLY A 483 -29.72 0.42 4.59
CA GLY A 483 -30.93 0.62 3.81
C GLY A 483 -32.00 -0.39 4.14
N GLN A 484 -33.20 -0.08 3.68
CA GLN A 484 -34.35 -0.96 3.76
C GLN A 484 -35.06 -1.01 2.42
N TYR A 485 -35.14 -2.21 1.83
CA TYR A 485 -36.07 -2.48 0.76
C TYR A 485 -37.41 -2.92 1.35
N ILE A 486 -38.49 -2.34 0.88
CA ILE A 486 -39.85 -2.84 1.09
C ILE A 486 -40.40 -3.13 -0.31
N TYR A 487 -40.92 -4.33 -0.50
CA TYR A 487 -41.49 -4.80 -1.76
C TYR A 487 -43.03 -4.70 -1.71
N GLU A 488 -43.69 -4.73 -2.87
CA GLU A 488 -45.16 -4.60 -2.95
C GLU A 488 -45.95 -5.67 -2.19
N ASN A 489 -45.38 -6.87 -2.06
CA ASN A 489 -45.96 -7.94 -1.25
C ASN A 489 -45.78 -7.73 0.26
N LEU A 490 -45.31 -6.55 0.68
CA LEU A 490 -45.00 -6.17 2.05
C LEU A 490 -43.95 -7.07 2.72
N THR A 491 -43.09 -7.72 1.93
CA THR A 491 -41.82 -8.24 2.45
C THR A 491 -40.80 -7.12 2.49
N SER A 492 -39.88 -7.17 3.45
CA SER A 492 -38.83 -6.18 3.59
C SER A 492 -37.49 -6.80 3.91
N GLU A 493 -36.43 -6.18 3.39
CA GLU A 493 -35.04 -6.53 3.67
C GLU A 493 -34.34 -5.28 4.24
N VAL A 494 -34.01 -5.29 5.53
CA VAL A 494 -33.10 -4.30 6.13
C VAL A 494 -31.68 -4.82 6.01
N TYR A 495 -30.76 -3.97 5.57
CA TYR A 495 -29.40 -4.40 5.25
C TYR A 495 -28.34 -3.37 5.66
N PHE A 496 -27.12 -3.90 5.84
CA PHE A 496 -25.88 -3.16 5.94
C PHE A 496 -24.90 -3.70 4.89
N MET A 497 -24.43 -2.81 4.00
CA MET A 497 -23.44 -3.12 2.96
C MET A 497 -22.10 -2.45 3.26
N PRO A 498 -21.07 -3.19 3.72
CA PRO A 498 -19.74 -2.62 3.90
C PRO A 498 -19.08 -2.17 2.59
N GLU A 499 -18.37 -1.04 2.62
CA GLU A 499 -17.66 -0.53 1.44
C GLU A 499 -16.42 -1.37 1.06
N ASN A 500 -15.77 -1.93 2.07
CA ASN A 500 -14.62 -2.86 1.97
C ASN A 500 -15.00 -4.29 1.55
N GLY A 501 -16.26 -4.54 1.18
CA GLY A 501 -16.75 -5.87 0.81
C GLY A 501 -16.78 -6.80 2.02
N LYS A 502 -16.44 -8.07 1.86
CA LYS A 502 -16.57 -9.08 2.94
C LYS A 502 -15.67 -8.91 4.18
N ASN A 503 -14.65 -8.06 4.14
CA ASN A 503 -13.62 -8.02 5.20
C ASN A 503 -14.20 -7.80 6.62
N PRO A 504 -15.07 -6.81 6.89
CA PRO A 504 -15.63 -6.59 8.22
C PRO A 504 -16.75 -7.56 8.59
N ILE A 505 -17.32 -8.31 7.64
CA ILE A 505 -18.55 -9.09 7.84
C ILE A 505 -18.44 -10.08 8.99
N LYS A 506 -17.37 -10.89 9.04
CA LYS A 506 -17.19 -11.89 10.10
C LYS A 506 -17.20 -11.26 11.50
N THR A 507 -16.51 -10.13 11.64
CA THR A 507 -16.44 -9.40 12.91
C THR A 507 -17.79 -8.78 13.25
N LEU A 508 -18.50 -8.23 12.27
CA LEU A 508 -19.84 -7.70 12.47
C LEU A 508 -20.84 -8.78 12.85
N GLN A 509 -20.84 -9.95 12.20
CA GLN A 509 -21.71 -11.07 12.56
C GLN A 509 -21.52 -11.54 14.01
N LYS A 510 -20.27 -11.50 14.51
CA LYS A 510 -19.96 -11.86 15.90
C LYS A 510 -20.48 -10.81 16.89
N ASN A 511 -20.41 -9.53 16.52
CA ASN A 511 -20.69 -8.42 17.42
C ASN A 511 -22.14 -7.89 17.34
N VAL A 512 -22.83 -8.12 16.21
CA VAL A 512 -24.20 -7.65 15.96
C VAL A 512 -25.18 -8.76 16.32
N GLN A 513 -25.88 -8.60 17.45
CA GLN A 513 -26.85 -9.57 17.96
C GLN A 513 -28.25 -9.24 17.43
N ILE A 514 -28.58 -9.72 16.22
CA ILE A 514 -29.90 -9.58 15.62
C ILE A 514 -30.46 -10.96 15.26
N ASN A 515 -31.67 -11.25 15.69
CA ASN A 515 -32.37 -12.49 15.34
C ASN A 515 -32.63 -12.52 13.83
N GLY A 516 -32.23 -13.61 13.17
CA GLY A 516 -32.43 -13.75 11.72
C GLY A 516 -31.42 -12.98 10.86
N LEU A 517 -30.32 -12.47 11.45
CA LEU A 517 -29.23 -11.87 10.68
C LEU A 517 -28.61 -12.90 9.74
N GLN A 518 -28.63 -12.59 8.45
CA GLN A 518 -28.06 -13.40 7.39
C GLN A 518 -26.91 -12.66 6.71
N PHE A 519 -25.99 -13.43 6.12
CA PHE A 519 -24.95 -12.91 5.24
C PHE A 519 -25.17 -13.46 3.84
N ASP A 520 -25.13 -12.58 2.85
CA ASP A 520 -25.14 -12.95 1.44
C ASP A 520 -23.96 -12.29 0.72
N GLU A 521 -23.16 -13.10 0.04
CA GLU A 521 -22.00 -12.64 -0.75
C GLU A 521 -22.42 -11.87 -2.01
N LYS A 522 -23.66 -12.04 -2.46
CA LYS A 522 -24.21 -11.43 -3.68
C LYS A 522 -25.61 -10.85 -3.42
N PHE A 523 -25.76 -10.14 -2.31
CA PHE A 523 -26.99 -9.43 -2.02
C PHE A 523 -27.21 -8.34 -3.07
N SER A 524 -28.38 -8.34 -3.69
CA SER A 524 -28.68 -7.50 -4.86
C SER A 524 -29.52 -6.29 -4.44
N VAL A 525 -28.95 -5.09 -4.61
CA VAL A 525 -29.60 -3.79 -4.37
C VAL A 525 -29.55 -3.00 -5.67
N GLY A 526 -30.69 -2.91 -6.36
CA GLY A 526 -30.77 -2.35 -7.71
C GLY A 526 -29.81 -3.06 -8.68
N LEU A 527 -28.77 -2.35 -9.14
CA LEU A 527 -27.73 -2.91 -10.03
C LEU A 527 -26.49 -3.45 -9.30
N PHE A 528 -26.43 -3.31 -7.98
CA PHE A 528 -25.25 -3.67 -7.22
C PHE A 528 -25.44 -5.04 -6.57
N ASP A 529 -24.70 -6.03 -7.07
CA ASP A 529 -24.50 -7.27 -6.34
C ASP A 529 -23.29 -7.08 -5.40
N LYS A 530 -23.54 -7.09 -4.09
CA LYS A 530 -22.52 -6.84 -3.06
C LYS A 530 -22.72 -7.71 -1.85
N GLU A 531 -21.64 -7.87 -1.09
CA GLU A 531 -21.70 -8.49 0.22
C GLU A 531 -22.54 -7.64 1.18
N ALA A 532 -23.53 -8.24 1.85
CA ALA A 532 -24.36 -7.55 2.82
C ALA A 532 -24.71 -8.43 4.02
N LEU A 533 -24.90 -7.77 5.16
CA LEU A 533 -25.64 -8.32 6.29
C LEU A 533 -27.07 -7.84 6.22
N TYR A 534 -28.04 -8.73 6.34
CA TYR A 534 -29.43 -8.34 6.20
C TYR A 534 -30.36 -9.21 7.04
N VAL A 535 -31.58 -8.73 7.25
CA VAL A 535 -32.68 -9.47 7.87
C VAL A 535 -33.90 -9.34 6.98
N LYS A 536 -34.56 -10.47 6.71
CA LYS A 536 -35.85 -10.48 6.02
C LYS A 536 -36.99 -10.40 7.02
N HIS A 537 -37.98 -9.59 6.70
CA HIS A 537 -39.21 -9.45 7.45
C HIS A 537 -40.40 -9.68 6.51
N ASP A 538 -41.31 -10.55 6.92
CA ASP A 538 -42.56 -10.77 6.20
C ASP A 538 -43.68 -9.92 6.79
N ASN A 539 -44.60 -9.44 5.95
CA ASN A 539 -45.79 -8.67 6.33
C ASN A 539 -45.48 -7.38 7.12
N VAL A 540 -44.51 -6.59 6.66
CA VAL A 540 -44.23 -5.28 7.27
C VAL A 540 -45.30 -4.25 6.93
N SER A 541 -45.58 -3.32 7.84
CA SER A 541 -46.36 -2.11 7.53
C SER A 541 -45.50 -1.09 6.78
N LEU A 542 -46.12 -0.27 5.94
CA LEU A 542 -45.44 0.91 5.39
C LEU A 542 -45.03 1.85 6.53
N PRO A 543 -43.87 2.55 6.41
CA PRO A 543 -43.47 3.56 7.37
C PRO A 543 -44.51 4.68 7.50
N ASN A 544 -44.63 5.30 8.67
CA ASN A 544 -45.67 6.32 8.93
C ASN A 544 -45.57 7.57 8.01
N PHE A 545 -44.38 7.86 7.46
CA PHE A 545 -44.16 8.93 6.49
C PHE A 545 -44.57 8.56 5.05
N ILE A 546 -44.95 7.30 4.81
CA ILE A 546 -45.46 6.79 3.53
C ILE A 546 -46.90 6.31 3.73
N ALA A 547 -47.86 7.15 3.35
CA ALA A 547 -49.28 6.87 3.56
C ALA A 547 -49.80 5.71 2.67
N LYS A 548 -49.26 5.59 1.45
CA LYS A 548 -49.61 4.52 0.50
C LYS A 548 -48.48 4.25 -0.49
N TRP A 549 -48.56 3.14 -1.20
CA TRP A 549 -47.64 2.84 -2.30
C TRP A 549 -47.71 3.93 -3.41
N PRO A 550 -46.59 4.36 -4.01
CA PRO A 550 -46.59 5.33 -5.10
C PRO A 550 -47.40 4.84 -6.30
N ASP A 551 -48.19 5.73 -6.89
CA ASP A 551 -48.95 5.42 -8.11
C ASP A 551 -48.00 5.49 -9.32
N TYR A 552 -47.97 4.44 -10.14
CA TYR A 552 -47.24 4.43 -11.40
C TYR A 552 -48.02 3.64 -12.45
N ASN A 553 -47.88 4.02 -13.71
CA ASN A 553 -48.43 3.32 -14.85
C ASN A 553 -47.27 2.89 -15.76
N LEU A 554 -47.30 1.63 -16.15
CA LEU A 554 -46.25 1.01 -16.92
C LEU A 554 -46.87 0.25 -18.07
N THR A 555 -46.62 0.73 -19.28
CA THR A 555 -47.15 0.15 -20.51
C THR A 555 -46.01 -0.42 -21.33
N GLN A 556 -46.09 -1.72 -21.67
CA GLN A 556 -45.14 -2.37 -22.56
C GLN A 556 -45.54 -2.11 -24.02
N ASN A 557 -44.55 -1.74 -24.82
CA ASN A 557 -44.71 -1.41 -26.24
C ASN A 557 -43.88 -2.42 -27.07
N SER A 558 -44.05 -2.46 -28.40
CA SER A 558 -43.29 -3.37 -29.27
C SER A 558 -41.77 -3.19 -29.17
N ASP A 559 -41.33 -1.96 -28.89
CA ASP A 559 -39.94 -1.55 -28.95
C ASP A 559 -39.36 -1.24 -27.55
N GLY A 560 -40.09 -1.53 -26.46
CA GLY A 560 -39.68 -1.20 -25.09
C GLY A 560 -40.86 -0.96 -24.13
N PHE A 561 -40.80 0.09 -23.30
CA PHE A 561 -41.86 0.43 -22.35
C PHE A 561 -41.95 1.93 -22.09
N ASP A 562 -43.13 2.37 -21.66
CA ASP A 562 -43.37 3.71 -21.11
C ASP A 562 -43.68 3.60 -19.62
N LEU A 563 -42.96 4.36 -18.81
CA LEU A 563 -43.22 4.53 -17.38
C LEU A 563 -43.75 5.95 -17.14
N SER A 564 -44.92 6.04 -16.53
CA SER A 564 -45.57 7.27 -16.13
C SER A 564 -45.82 7.27 -14.62
N ILE A 565 -45.31 8.29 -13.92
CA ILE A 565 -45.56 8.53 -12.51
C ILE A 565 -46.32 9.85 -12.42
N PRO A 566 -47.67 9.82 -12.26
CA PRO A 566 -48.50 11.01 -12.39
C PRO A 566 -48.32 12.00 -11.23
N ASN A 567 -48.01 11.50 -10.03
CA ASN A 567 -47.84 12.30 -8.82
C ASN A 567 -46.69 11.76 -7.95
N ASN A 568 -46.14 12.62 -7.09
CA ASN A 568 -45.18 12.24 -6.04
C ASN A 568 -45.78 12.62 -4.69
N ASP A 569 -47.02 12.19 -4.43
CA ASP A 569 -47.78 12.57 -3.22
C ASP A 569 -47.09 12.09 -1.93
N GLN A 570 -46.31 11.02 -2.04
CA GLN A 570 -45.53 10.45 -0.94
C GLN A 570 -44.19 11.17 -0.72
N LYS A 571 -43.86 12.17 -1.54
CA LYS A 571 -42.64 12.98 -1.44
C LYS A 571 -41.36 12.14 -1.40
N ALA A 572 -41.25 11.15 -2.29
CA ALA A 572 -39.98 10.45 -2.48
C ALA A 572 -38.90 11.45 -2.90
N ASP A 573 -37.74 11.37 -2.25
CA ASP A 573 -36.61 12.29 -2.48
C ASP A 573 -35.91 11.97 -3.80
N ILE A 574 -35.75 10.68 -4.09
CA ILE A 574 -35.04 10.17 -5.26
C ILE A 574 -35.88 9.08 -5.94
N LEU A 575 -35.92 9.11 -7.27
CA LEU A 575 -36.39 8.00 -8.10
C LEU A 575 -35.19 7.35 -8.78
N TYR A 576 -35.00 6.07 -8.49
CA TYR A 576 -34.07 5.21 -9.20
C TYR A 576 -34.85 4.28 -10.13
N ILE A 577 -34.35 4.15 -11.35
CA ILE A 577 -34.79 3.08 -12.26
C ILE A 577 -33.53 2.31 -12.62
N PHE A 578 -33.59 1.01 -12.50
CA PHE A 578 -32.49 0.11 -12.83
C PHE A 578 -32.95 -0.78 -13.98
N GLY A 579 -32.27 -0.68 -15.14
CA GLY A 579 -32.50 -1.58 -16.27
C GLY A 579 -31.38 -2.60 -16.35
N LYS A 580 -31.72 -3.90 -16.28
CA LYS A 580 -30.78 -5.01 -16.46
C LYS A 580 -31.13 -5.78 -17.72
N CYS A 581 -30.28 -5.66 -18.74
CA CYS A 581 -30.41 -6.36 -20.00
C CYS A 581 -29.97 -7.82 -19.89
N GLU A 582 -30.65 -8.71 -20.63
CA GLU A 582 -30.14 -10.07 -20.89
C GLU A 582 -29.00 -10.05 -21.93
N GLU A 583 -29.04 -9.10 -22.86
CA GLU A 583 -28.03 -8.91 -23.91
C GLU A 583 -27.22 -7.63 -23.71
N SER A 584 -25.99 -7.61 -24.22
CA SER A 584 -25.12 -6.44 -24.08
C SER A 584 -25.73 -5.22 -24.80
N HIS A 585 -25.79 -4.08 -24.10
CA HIS A 585 -26.26 -2.80 -24.63
C HIS A 585 -27.68 -2.83 -25.26
N CYS A 586 -28.62 -3.51 -24.60
CA CYS A 586 -29.97 -3.70 -25.14
C CYS A 586 -30.84 -2.43 -25.15
N ILE A 587 -30.63 -1.48 -24.24
CA ILE A 587 -31.38 -0.20 -24.16
C ILE A 587 -30.77 0.79 -25.17
N LYS A 588 -31.52 1.15 -26.22
CA LYS A 588 -31.00 1.98 -27.32
C LYS A 588 -31.22 3.46 -27.11
N SER A 589 -32.36 3.84 -26.54
CA SER A 589 -32.70 5.25 -26.34
C SER A 589 -33.65 5.43 -25.19
N ILE A 590 -33.59 6.60 -24.59
CA ILE A 590 -34.41 7.01 -23.45
C ILE A 590 -34.95 8.40 -23.78
N SER A 591 -36.27 8.61 -23.69
CA SER A 591 -36.85 9.93 -23.93
C SER A 591 -36.27 10.96 -22.96
N GLY A 592 -35.80 12.09 -23.48
CA GLY A 592 -35.24 13.19 -22.68
C GLY A 592 -33.74 13.10 -22.44
N PHE A 593 -33.05 12.08 -22.94
CA PHE A 593 -31.60 11.92 -22.81
C PHE A 593 -30.95 11.72 -24.18
N ASP A 594 -29.88 12.46 -24.44
CA ASP A 594 -29.15 12.35 -25.71
C ASP A 594 -28.34 11.06 -25.80
N ASN A 595 -27.88 10.53 -24.67
CA ASN A 595 -27.05 9.34 -24.60
C ASN A 595 -27.42 8.46 -23.39
N VAL A 596 -27.29 7.15 -23.57
CA VAL A 596 -27.44 6.15 -22.51
C VAL A 596 -26.06 5.75 -22.01
N SER A 597 -25.72 6.11 -20.78
CA SER A 597 -24.52 5.60 -20.12
C SER A 597 -24.81 4.26 -19.45
N TYR A 598 -23.96 3.28 -19.75
CA TYR A 598 -24.05 1.94 -19.18
C TYR A 598 -23.14 1.83 -17.97
N PHE A 599 -23.69 1.33 -16.86
CA PHE A 599 -22.92 1.06 -15.65
C PHE A 599 -22.10 -0.22 -15.80
N THR A 600 -22.67 -1.22 -16.47
CA THR A 600 -21.98 -2.39 -17.04
C THR A 600 -22.53 -2.63 -18.44
N ASP A 601 -21.89 -3.51 -19.22
CA ASP A 601 -22.39 -3.92 -20.55
C ASP A 601 -23.86 -4.38 -20.56
N TYR A 602 -24.43 -4.69 -19.39
CA TYR A 602 -25.78 -5.22 -19.22
C TYR A 602 -26.67 -4.35 -18.34
N SER A 603 -26.21 -3.19 -17.86
CA SER A 603 -27.00 -2.41 -16.89
C SER A 603 -26.98 -0.91 -17.10
N VAL A 604 -28.13 -0.28 -16.91
CA VAL A 604 -28.35 1.17 -17.00
C VAL A 604 -29.03 1.66 -15.73
N LEU A 605 -28.50 2.74 -15.15
CA LEU A 605 -29.05 3.41 -13.98
C LEU A 605 -29.63 4.76 -14.39
N PHE A 606 -30.91 4.97 -14.08
CA PHE A 606 -31.55 6.28 -14.18
C PHE A 606 -31.76 6.81 -12.77
N LYS A 607 -31.22 7.99 -12.48
CA LYS A 607 -31.35 8.64 -11.19
C LYS A 607 -31.96 10.02 -11.36
N TYR A 608 -33.08 10.28 -10.67
CA TYR A 608 -33.72 11.59 -10.62
C TYR A 608 -33.72 12.09 -9.18
N SER A 609 -32.98 13.16 -8.92
CA SER A 609 -32.79 13.75 -7.59
C SER A 609 -32.62 15.28 -7.73
N PRO A 610 -33.48 16.11 -7.12
CA PRO A 610 -34.71 15.72 -6.43
C PRO A 610 -35.74 15.12 -7.40
N PHE A 611 -36.56 14.19 -6.93
CA PHE A 611 -37.63 13.61 -7.73
C PHE A 611 -38.89 14.49 -7.73
N SER A 612 -39.31 14.92 -8.91
CA SER A 612 -40.55 15.67 -9.13
C SER A 612 -41.48 14.94 -10.12
N ALA A 613 -42.77 14.94 -9.83
CA ALA A 613 -43.83 14.45 -10.73
C ALA A 613 -44.60 15.64 -11.35
N PRO A 614 -45.29 15.46 -12.50
CA PRO A 614 -45.39 14.22 -13.27
C PRO A 614 -44.07 13.84 -13.92
N PHE A 615 -43.80 12.54 -13.99
CA PHE A 615 -42.60 12.00 -14.60
C PHE A 615 -43.00 10.97 -15.66
N ASN A 616 -42.49 11.15 -16.87
CA ASN A 616 -42.76 10.23 -17.98
C ASN A 616 -41.46 9.91 -18.68
N ILE A 617 -41.20 8.62 -18.89
CA ILE A 617 -40.02 8.14 -19.61
C ILE A 617 -40.43 7.00 -20.54
N SER A 618 -40.03 7.11 -21.80
CA SER A 618 -40.11 6.06 -22.81
C SER A 618 -38.73 5.48 -23.03
N VAL A 619 -38.57 4.19 -22.82
CA VAL A 619 -37.30 3.49 -23.01
C VAL A 619 -37.48 2.51 -24.15
N LYS A 620 -36.57 2.58 -25.14
CA LYS A 620 -36.52 1.62 -26.24
C LYS A 620 -35.44 0.58 -26.02
N SER A 621 -35.74 -0.70 -26.20
CA SER A 621 -34.78 -1.80 -26.12
C SER A 621 -34.89 -2.77 -27.30
N THR A 622 -33.78 -3.43 -27.64
CA THR A 622 -33.73 -4.48 -28.67
C THR A 622 -33.85 -5.90 -28.11
N GLY A 623 -33.97 -6.05 -26.78
CA GLY A 623 -34.04 -7.34 -26.10
C GLY A 623 -34.78 -7.24 -24.77
N LYS A 624 -34.88 -8.37 -24.06
CA LYS A 624 -35.52 -8.45 -22.75
C LYS A 624 -34.76 -7.65 -21.72
N VAL A 625 -35.52 -6.96 -20.87
CA VAL A 625 -34.97 -6.08 -19.85
C VAL A 625 -35.76 -6.26 -18.56
N ARG A 626 -35.04 -6.56 -17.48
CA ARG A 626 -35.60 -6.50 -16.14
C ARG A 626 -35.48 -5.07 -15.63
N PHE A 627 -36.60 -4.49 -15.21
CA PHE A 627 -36.61 -3.20 -14.54
C PHE A 627 -36.85 -3.34 -13.04
N GLU A 628 -36.16 -2.49 -12.29
CA GLU A 628 -36.42 -2.28 -10.87
C GLU A 628 -36.63 -0.78 -10.66
N ILE A 629 -37.82 -0.42 -10.19
CA ILE A 629 -38.22 0.96 -9.92
C ILE A 629 -38.19 1.15 -8.41
N ASP A 630 -37.33 2.05 -7.96
CA ASP A 630 -37.03 2.28 -6.57
C ASP A 630 -37.36 3.75 -6.23
N PHE A 631 -38.35 3.92 -5.38
CA PHE A 631 -38.67 5.19 -4.74
C PHE A 631 -37.90 5.25 -3.42
N MET A 632 -37.05 6.25 -3.24
CA MET A 632 -36.18 6.36 -2.05
C MET A 632 -36.51 7.61 -1.25
N TRP A 633 -36.50 7.45 0.08
CA TRP A 633 -36.57 8.52 1.07
C TRP A 633 -35.27 8.54 1.89
N PHE A 634 -34.76 9.73 2.18
CA PHE A 634 -33.67 9.90 3.14
C PHE A 634 -34.13 9.60 4.58
N GLU A 635 -35.43 9.72 4.85
CA GLU A 635 -36.00 9.35 6.13
C GLU A 635 -35.92 7.83 6.36
N LYS A 636 -35.39 7.45 7.53
CA LYS A 636 -35.25 6.04 7.94
C LYS A 636 -36.52 5.57 8.65
N SER A 637 -37.07 4.42 8.24
CA SER A 637 -38.15 3.76 8.97
C SER A 637 -37.74 3.34 10.39
N ASP A 638 -38.71 3.02 11.23
CA ASP A 638 -38.44 2.53 12.59
C ASP A 638 -37.69 1.18 12.56
N LEU A 639 -38.00 0.31 11.59
CA LEU A 639 -37.30 -0.96 11.42
C LEU A 639 -35.82 -0.75 11.05
N LEU A 640 -35.53 0.21 10.16
CA LEU A 640 -34.17 0.54 9.77
C LEU A 640 -33.39 1.18 10.92
N LYS A 641 -34.02 2.09 11.68
CA LYS A 641 -33.43 2.70 12.89
C LYS A 641 -33.13 1.64 13.94
N GLU A 642 -34.06 0.70 14.17
CA GLU A 642 -33.84 -0.42 15.09
C GLU A 642 -32.66 -1.26 14.63
N PHE A 643 -32.62 -1.66 13.35
CA PHE A 643 -31.53 -2.43 12.77
C PHE A 643 -30.17 -1.73 12.94
N GLU A 644 -30.07 -0.45 12.58
CA GLU A 644 -28.85 0.37 12.72
C GLU A 644 -28.40 0.48 14.18
N SER A 645 -29.33 0.62 15.13
CA SER A 645 -29.01 0.76 16.56
C SER A 645 -28.30 -0.47 17.18
N LYS A 646 -28.36 -1.62 16.50
CA LYS A 646 -27.69 -2.87 16.93
C LYS A 646 -26.24 -2.95 16.46
N PHE A 647 -25.81 -2.05 15.57
CA PHE A 647 -24.43 -2.03 15.10
C PHE A 647 -23.53 -1.26 16.09
N PRO A 648 -22.27 -1.70 16.28
CA PRO A 648 -21.31 -0.98 17.12
C PRO A 648 -21.04 0.44 16.60
N LEU A 649 -20.66 1.36 17.50
CA LEU A 649 -20.36 2.78 17.17
C LEU A 649 -19.21 2.98 16.16
N TYR A 650 -18.39 1.95 15.93
CA TYR A 650 -17.35 2.00 14.90
C TYR A 650 -17.89 1.71 13.51
N VAL A 651 -19.12 1.21 13.38
CA VAL A 651 -19.81 1.09 12.11
C VAL A 651 -20.49 2.41 11.85
N ILE A 652 -20.13 3.04 10.75
CA ILE A 652 -20.60 4.37 10.43
C ILE A 652 -21.31 4.35 9.11
N ASP A 653 -22.46 5.01 9.12
CA ASP A 653 -23.18 5.31 7.90
C ASP A 653 -22.28 6.16 7.00
N PHE A 654 -22.11 5.66 5.78
CA PHE A 654 -21.29 6.27 4.77
C PHE A 654 -22.17 7.07 3.84
N ASP A 655 -22.00 8.38 3.88
CA ASP A 655 -22.78 9.30 3.09
C ASP A 655 -22.09 9.52 1.74
N LYS A 656 -22.38 8.66 0.77
CA LYS A 656 -22.21 9.03 -0.64
C LYS A 656 -23.58 9.16 -1.28
N SER A 657 -23.82 10.35 -1.79
CA SER A 657 -24.93 10.78 -2.64
C SER A 657 -25.26 9.86 -3.84
N TYR A 658 -24.43 8.86 -4.11
CA TYR A 658 -24.57 7.89 -5.21
C TYR A 658 -25.29 6.61 -4.87
N ARG A 659 -25.50 6.30 -3.59
CA ARG A 659 -25.88 4.95 -3.17
C ARG A 659 -27.27 4.91 -2.58
N VAL A 660 -27.95 3.79 -2.83
CA VAL A 660 -29.29 3.51 -2.34
C VAL A 660 -29.18 3.24 -0.83
N GLY A 661 -29.71 4.17 -0.04
CA GLY A 661 -29.72 4.14 1.42
C GLY A 661 -31.04 4.67 1.96
N GLY A 662 -31.28 4.55 3.26
CA GLY A 662 -32.57 4.96 3.84
C GLY A 662 -33.69 3.96 3.53
N THR A 663 -34.93 4.44 3.41
CA THR A 663 -36.09 3.57 3.15
C THR A 663 -36.47 3.63 1.67
N ILE A 664 -36.57 2.44 1.05
CA ILE A 664 -36.83 2.26 -0.38
C ILE A 664 -38.07 1.41 -0.57
N LEU A 665 -39.00 1.90 -1.40
CA LEU A 665 -40.07 1.08 -1.96
C LEU A 665 -39.65 0.62 -3.35
N SER A 666 -39.57 -0.70 -3.53
CA SER A 666 -39.03 -1.30 -4.74
C SER A 666 -40.04 -2.17 -5.46
N LYS A 667 -40.09 -2.01 -6.77
CA LYS A 667 -40.89 -2.83 -7.68
C LYS A 667 -40.01 -3.45 -8.75
N LYS A 668 -39.92 -4.78 -8.73
CA LYS A 668 -39.27 -5.59 -9.77
C LYS A 668 -40.25 -5.97 -10.87
N LEU A 669 -39.83 -5.80 -12.11
CA LEU A 669 -40.63 -5.98 -13.32
C LEU A 669 -39.81 -6.77 -14.34
N ASN A 670 -40.41 -7.80 -14.93
CA ASN A 670 -39.77 -8.61 -15.97
C ASN A 670 -40.46 -8.32 -17.31
N PHE A 671 -39.70 -7.90 -18.32
CA PHE A 671 -40.20 -7.62 -19.67
C PHE A 671 -39.46 -8.41 -20.75
#